data_AF-A0A149UI06-F1
#
_entry.id   AF-A0A149UI06-F1
#
_cell.length_a   1.000
_cell.length_b   1.000
_cell.length_c   1.000
_cell.angle_alpha   90.00
_cell.angle_beta   90.00
_cell.angle_gamma   90.00
#
_symmetry.space_group_name_H-M   'P 1'
#
loop_
_entity.id
_entity.type
_entity.pdbx_description
1 polymer ?
#
loop_
_entity_poly.entity_id
_entity_poly.type
_entity_poly.pdbx_seq_one_letter_code
_entity_poly.pdbx_strand_id
1 'polypeptide(L)'
;MARLPHSAGSFVRKILVSTIRGYLGLTLRTTRWTFSIDPEARDVLTCQDGRTAVVAFWHEVLPLTPALWWWAEPQNPAMRLHVLISRNRDGRLIADIVGKWRIWSIAGSSDTRGKNKGGAAALRRMRARLRHGGIVAITPDGPRGPRRQAQQGATALAALVRKPIVPVGVTCRGIRLNSWDKMILPLPFGRGHFVCGAPLILPREKEAQAEHSADRLLAEAITKVTLEAERPWVDRPGRQKEKVWLAPLSLQPSRVWNWVATGLAPALPFLLRWRQTRGKELPDRVREKMGFASQGRPAGSLVWFHAASVGELVSILPLVQLCLEKKPALTVLVTTGTVTAARLLQQRLTHPRLIHQFVPLDVPRWGQRFLAHWRPQAVVFTESELWPNLIGLCHRQNVPVALVNGRMSEHSFKNWGKLRPVARRMLERFAWIAARSEEDAEHFRQLGARSLTKAGDLKTAAPPLPVDEAELLAVQHQLAGRPVFLAASTHEGEEDALRQTVQTLRARFPSLLTIIVPRHPERGAAVSALFGGAPRRALGQVPAPTDAVWVCDTLGELGLFYRLAGIVFIGNSLPDVRTGGGGHNPFEPARLDCALATGPRVQNFQEAFAVLGQSVTTVHTAAELADWATSMLNDPECRQTCAAQAQAVATANMALPEQLTDKILALLSS
;
A
#
# COMPACT_ATOMS: atom_id res chain seq x y z
N MET A 1 6.17 -46.74 29.68
CA MET A 1 6.96 -45.83 28.80
C MET A 1 6.27 -44.48 28.72
N ALA A 2 6.78 -43.50 29.48
CA ALA A 2 6.17 -42.18 29.65
C ALA A 2 6.23 -41.33 28.36
N ARG A 3 5.09 -40.73 27.98
CA ARG A 3 4.99 -39.77 26.87
C ARG A 3 5.65 -38.46 27.29
N LEU A 4 6.70 -38.04 26.58
CA LEU A 4 7.31 -36.72 26.72
C LEU A 4 6.31 -35.59 26.37
N PRO A 5 6.36 -34.44 27.05
CA PRO A 5 5.43 -33.32 26.85
C PRO A 5 5.59 -32.66 25.47
N HIS A 6 4.46 -32.23 24.88
CA HIS A 6 4.37 -31.61 23.55
C HIS A 6 5.29 -30.38 23.32
N SER A 7 5.75 -29.71 24.39
CA SER A 7 6.62 -28.53 24.31
C SER A 7 8.08 -28.86 23.92
N ALA A 8 8.62 -29.97 24.41
CA ALA A 8 9.98 -30.42 24.09
C ALA A 8 10.11 -30.81 22.62
N GLY A 9 9.08 -31.48 22.07
CA GLY A 9 9.02 -31.84 20.64
C GLY A 9 9.01 -30.62 19.70
N SER A 10 8.40 -29.50 20.11
CA SER A 10 8.43 -28.26 19.31
C SER A 10 9.79 -27.58 19.34
N PHE A 11 10.54 -27.64 20.45
CA PHE A 11 11.85 -27.02 20.57
C PHE A 11 12.90 -27.81 19.78
N VAL A 12 12.94 -29.13 19.93
CA VAL A 12 13.82 -30.03 19.18
C VAL A 12 13.58 -29.91 17.68
N ARG A 13 12.32 -29.83 17.24
CA ARG A 13 11.98 -29.59 15.82
C ARG A 13 12.52 -28.24 15.33
N LYS A 14 12.38 -27.16 16.09
CA LYS A 14 12.91 -25.83 15.72
C LYS A 14 14.43 -25.86 15.57
N ILE A 15 15.14 -26.55 16.47
CA ILE A 15 16.59 -26.74 16.37
C ILE A 15 16.91 -27.52 15.10
N LEU A 16 16.31 -28.69 14.89
CA LEU A 16 16.56 -29.55 13.72
C LEU A 16 16.33 -28.79 12.40
N VAL A 17 15.20 -28.10 12.26
CA VAL A 17 14.89 -27.26 11.08
C VAL A 17 15.95 -26.17 10.91
N SER A 18 16.38 -25.52 12.00
CA SER A 18 17.37 -24.46 11.92
C SER A 18 18.76 -24.99 11.54
N THR A 19 19.14 -26.17 12.04
CA THR A 19 20.41 -26.83 11.75
C THR A 19 20.47 -27.29 10.29
N ILE A 20 19.45 -28.02 9.80
CA ILE A 20 19.41 -28.48 8.41
C ILE A 20 19.40 -27.28 7.44
N ARG A 21 18.58 -26.27 7.73
CA ARG A 21 18.53 -25.03 6.94
C ARG A 21 19.85 -24.25 6.99
N GLY A 22 20.52 -24.22 8.13
CA GLY A 22 21.83 -23.61 8.31
C GLY A 22 22.88 -24.32 7.46
N TYR A 23 22.93 -25.65 7.54
CA TYR A 23 23.83 -26.50 6.77
C TYR A 23 23.60 -26.35 5.26
N LEU A 24 22.38 -26.59 4.77
CA LEU A 24 22.05 -26.42 3.35
C LEU A 24 22.30 -24.98 2.89
N GLY A 25 21.98 -23.99 3.73
CA GLY A 25 22.27 -22.60 3.45
C GLY A 25 23.77 -22.29 3.33
N LEU A 26 24.63 -22.98 4.06
CA LEU A 26 26.08 -22.85 3.99
C LEU A 26 26.62 -23.55 2.74
N THR A 27 26.23 -24.80 2.50
CA THR A 27 26.76 -25.62 1.40
C THR A 27 26.34 -25.07 0.04
N LEU A 28 25.08 -24.68 -0.13
CA LEU A 28 24.60 -24.09 -1.38
C LEU A 28 25.25 -22.73 -1.67
N ARG A 29 25.57 -21.91 -0.66
CA ARG A 29 26.23 -20.60 -0.87
C ARG A 29 27.73 -20.71 -1.12
N THR A 30 28.38 -21.69 -0.52
CA THR A 30 29.82 -21.92 -0.69
C THR A 30 30.14 -22.72 -1.94
N THR A 31 29.15 -23.38 -2.54
CA THR A 31 29.30 -24.07 -3.83
C THR A 31 29.47 -23.05 -4.95
N ARG A 32 30.48 -23.26 -5.79
CA ARG A 32 30.69 -22.49 -7.03
C ARG A 32 29.76 -23.03 -8.11
N TRP A 33 28.69 -22.30 -8.40
CA TRP A 33 27.69 -22.72 -9.37
C TRP A 33 28.02 -22.23 -10.78
N THR A 34 27.81 -23.12 -11.73
CA THR A 34 27.75 -22.80 -13.16
C THR A 34 26.31 -23.02 -13.62
N PHE A 35 25.71 -22.04 -14.27
CA PHE A 35 24.38 -22.14 -14.85
C PHE A 35 24.49 -22.18 -16.38
N SER A 36 23.89 -23.20 -17.00
CA SER A 36 23.72 -23.34 -18.43
C SER A 36 22.23 -23.38 -18.74
N ILE A 37 21.70 -22.22 -19.12
CA ILE A 37 20.26 -21.99 -19.23
C ILE A 37 19.93 -21.76 -20.70
N ASP A 38 18.99 -22.54 -21.21
CA ASP A 38 18.38 -22.31 -22.51
C ASP A 38 17.75 -20.89 -22.58
N PRO A 39 17.91 -20.12 -23.68
CA PRO A 39 17.40 -18.76 -23.76
C PRO A 39 15.91 -18.62 -23.43
N GLU A 40 15.07 -19.54 -23.93
CA GLU A 40 13.63 -19.49 -23.66
C GLU A 40 13.32 -19.83 -22.20
N ALA A 41 14.08 -20.75 -21.60
CA ALA A 41 13.97 -21.03 -20.18
C ALA A 41 14.43 -19.85 -19.32
N ARG A 42 15.47 -19.12 -19.76
CA ARG A 42 15.94 -17.91 -19.07
C ARG A 42 14.84 -16.88 -19.04
N ASP A 43 14.22 -16.59 -20.17
CA ASP A 43 13.10 -15.65 -20.28
C ASP A 43 11.97 -16.01 -19.32
N VAL A 44 11.54 -17.28 -19.33
CA VAL A 44 10.44 -17.72 -18.47
C VAL A 44 10.78 -17.66 -16.97
N LEU A 45 12.04 -17.90 -16.60
CA LEU A 45 12.50 -17.90 -15.20
C LEU A 45 12.86 -16.50 -14.68
N THR A 46 13.19 -15.55 -15.56
CA THR A 46 13.76 -14.25 -15.16
C THR A 46 13.03 -13.01 -15.71
N CYS A 47 12.18 -13.13 -16.74
CA CYS A 47 11.38 -12.00 -17.24
C CYS A 47 10.33 -11.55 -16.21
N GLN A 48 10.03 -10.26 -16.23
CA GLN A 48 9.10 -9.61 -15.30
C GLN A 48 7.72 -9.35 -15.92
N ASP A 49 7.45 -9.94 -17.09
CA ASP A 49 6.20 -9.79 -17.85
C ASP A 49 5.06 -10.72 -17.36
N GLY A 50 5.28 -11.43 -16.25
CA GLY A 50 4.28 -12.32 -15.67
C GLY A 50 4.18 -13.69 -16.36
N ARG A 51 5.12 -14.05 -17.25
CA ARG A 51 5.26 -15.43 -17.72
C ARG A 51 5.40 -16.39 -16.53
N THR A 52 4.74 -17.54 -16.63
CA THR A 52 4.75 -18.59 -15.61
C THR A 52 5.02 -19.94 -16.24
N ALA A 53 5.60 -20.84 -15.46
CA ALA A 53 5.92 -22.19 -15.91
C ALA A 53 5.86 -23.20 -14.79
N VAL A 54 5.82 -24.47 -15.21
CA VAL A 54 6.12 -25.61 -14.35
C VAL A 54 7.62 -25.87 -14.48
N VAL A 55 8.31 -26.09 -13.36
CA VAL A 55 9.73 -26.48 -13.34
C VAL A 55 9.82 -27.91 -12.85
N ALA A 56 10.44 -28.78 -13.65
CA ALA A 56 10.49 -30.20 -13.37
C ALA A 56 11.93 -30.70 -13.21
N PHE A 57 12.19 -31.44 -12.14
CA PHE A 57 13.48 -32.06 -11.82
C PHE A 57 13.29 -33.36 -11.04
N TRP A 58 14.28 -34.25 -11.02
CA TRP A 58 14.21 -35.51 -10.27
C TRP A 58 14.32 -35.29 -8.75
N HIS A 59 13.72 -36.16 -7.93
CA HIS A 59 13.80 -36.06 -6.46
C HIS A 59 15.25 -36.04 -5.95
N GLU A 60 16.16 -36.70 -6.64
CA GLU A 60 17.56 -36.84 -6.23
C GLU A 60 18.31 -35.50 -6.02
N VAL A 61 17.82 -34.43 -6.65
CA VAL A 61 18.44 -33.10 -6.61
C VAL A 61 17.67 -32.10 -5.75
N LEU A 62 16.61 -32.52 -5.07
CA LEU A 62 15.73 -31.63 -4.30
C LEU A 62 16.50 -30.66 -3.36
N PRO A 63 17.53 -31.09 -2.61
CA PRO A 63 18.30 -30.19 -1.73
C PRO A 63 19.08 -29.09 -2.47
N LEU A 64 19.35 -29.25 -3.76
CA LEU A 64 20.16 -28.34 -4.57
C LEU A 64 19.33 -27.22 -5.18
N THR A 65 18.05 -27.49 -5.46
CA THR A 65 17.15 -26.58 -6.17
C THR A 65 17.00 -25.16 -5.59
N PRO A 66 17.16 -24.89 -4.28
CA PRO A 66 17.18 -23.51 -3.77
C PRO A 66 18.23 -22.61 -4.44
N ALA A 67 19.35 -23.17 -4.92
CA ALA A 67 20.38 -22.43 -5.63
C ALA A 67 19.88 -21.85 -6.97
N LEU A 68 19.03 -22.57 -7.73
CA LEU A 68 18.40 -22.05 -8.94
C LEU A 68 17.50 -20.85 -8.63
N TRP A 69 16.78 -20.93 -7.51
CA TRP A 69 15.87 -19.86 -7.10
C TRP A 69 16.61 -18.62 -6.62
N TRP A 70 17.73 -18.79 -5.92
CA TRP A 70 18.58 -17.67 -5.53
C TRP A 70 19.29 -17.02 -6.72
N TRP A 71 19.45 -17.75 -7.83
CA TRP A 71 19.92 -17.18 -9.09
C TRP A 71 18.80 -16.42 -9.83
N ALA A 72 17.58 -16.96 -9.89
CA ALA A 72 16.46 -16.37 -10.62
C ALA A 72 15.77 -15.20 -9.89
N GLU A 73 15.57 -15.28 -8.56
CA GLU A 73 14.84 -14.28 -7.76
C GLU A 73 15.40 -12.85 -7.86
N PRO A 74 16.72 -12.60 -7.86
CA PRO A 74 17.25 -11.25 -8.05
C PRO A 74 16.90 -10.64 -9.42
N GLN A 75 16.74 -11.51 -10.44
CA GLN A 75 16.40 -11.10 -11.81
C GLN A 75 14.87 -10.91 -11.96
N ASN A 76 14.07 -11.73 -11.27
CA ASN A 76 12.62 -11.58 -11.15
C ASN A 76 12.12 -11.56 -9.68
N PRO A 77 12.21 -10.41 -8.97
CA PRO A 77 11.76 -10.29 -7.58
C PRO A 77 10.26 -10.54 -7.32
N ALA A 78 9.43 -10.39 -8.35
CA ALA A 78 7.98 -10.64 -8.32
C ALA A 78 7.64 -12.13 -8.39
N MET A 79 8.58 -12.96 -8.86
CA MET A 79 8.44 -14.41 -8.94
C MET A 79 8.03 -15.01 -7.60
N ARG A 80 7.00 -15.86 -7.63
CA ARG A 80 6.61 -16.68 -6.48
C ARG A 80 6.75 -18.16 -6.79
N LEU A 81 7.66 -18.85 -6.10
CA LEU A 81 7.90 -20.27 -6.30
C LEU A 81 7.08 -21.15 -5.36
N HIS A 82 6.25 -22.00 -5.95
CA HIS A 82 5.45 -22.97 -5.22
C HIS A 82 5.97 -24.39 -5.45
N VAL A 83 6.19 -25.16 -4.38
CA VAL A 83 6.61 -26.57 -4.46
C VAL A 83 5.51 -27.45 -3.87
N LEU A 84 5.19 -28.56 -4.54
CA LEU A 84 4.28 -29.55 -3.97
C LEU A 84 4.99 -30.34 -2.87
N ILE A 85 4.46 -30.29 -1.64
CA ILE A 85 5.01 -31.00 -0.49
C ILE A 85 3.92 -31.79 0.23
N SER A 86 4.25 -33.02 0.66
CA SER A 86 3.33 -33.92 1.36
C SER A 86 2.89 -33.37 2.73
N ARG A 87 1.68 -33.74 3.17
CA ARG A 87 1.13 -33.39 4.49
C ARG A 87 1.68 -34.23 5.65
N ASN A 88 2.49 -35.24 5.36
CA ASN A 88 3.11 -36.08 6.40
C ASN A 88 4.13 -35.29 7.24
N ARG A 89 4.71 -35.94 8.26
CA ARG A 89 5.67 -35.31 9.18
C ARG A 89 6.90 -34.79 8.44
N ASP A 90 7.40 -35.56 7.49
CA ASP A 90 8.62 -35.24 6.72
C ASP A 90 8.38 -34.08 5.75
N GLY A 91 7.23 -34.06 5.07
CA GLY A 91 6.85 -32.94 4.21
C GLY A 91 6.68 -31.63 4.99
N ARG A 92 6.10 -31.68 6.20
CA ARG A 92 6.06 -30.50 7.08
C ARG A 92 7.45 -30.01 7.50
N LEU A 93 8.39 -30.93 7.75
CA LEU A 93 9.78 -30.56 8.04
C LEU A 93 10.44 -29.83 6.86
N ILE A 94 10.28 -30.36 5.64
CA ILE A 94 10.82 -29.73 4.42
C ILE A 94 10.19 -28.36 4.21
N ALA A 95 8.88 -28.23 4.36
CA ALA A 95 8.17 -26.96 4.23
C ALA A 95 8.70 -25.89 5.19
N ASP A 96 9.02 -26.25 6.44
CA ASP A 96 9.60 -25.31 7.41
C ASP A 96 11.05 -24.90 7.06
N ILE A 97 11.84 -25.82 6.47
CA ILE A 97 13.21 -25.56 6.05
C ILE A 97 13.21 -24.55 4.91
N VAL A 98 12.42 -24.78 3.87
CA VAL A 98 12.45 -23.98 2.64
C VAL A 98 11.58 -22.73 2.70
N GLY A 99 10.57 -22.68 3.58
CA GLY A 99 9.64 -21.55 3.68
C GLY A 99 10.31 -20.21 3.98
N LYS A 100 11.40 -20.21 4.75
CA LYS A 100 12.20 -18.99 5.02
C LYS A 100 13.05 -18.51 3.83
N TRP A 101 13.12 -19.29 2.76
CA TRP A 101 13.77 -18.95 1.51
C TRP A 101 12.77 -18.56 0.41
N ARG A 102 11.52 -18.21 0.79
CA ARG A 102 10.45 -17.85 -0.16
C ARG A 102 10.12 -18.97 -1.15
N ILE A 103 10.24 -20.22 -0.69
CA ILE A 103 9.79 -21.42 -1.41
C ILE A 103 8.50 -21.87 -0.72
N TRP A 104 7.35 -21.61 -1.33
CA TRP A 104 6.04 -21.83 -0.72
C TRP A 104 5.56 -23.26 -0.95
N SER A 105 5.19 -23.97 0.11
CA SER A 105 4.66 -25.33 -0.03
C SER A 105 3.18 -25.34 -0.42
N ILE A 106 2.80 -26.09 -1.44
CA ILE A 106 1.42 -26.51 -1.71
C ILE A 106 1.24 -27.88 -1.05
N ALA A 107 0.32 -27.96 -0.09
CA ALA A 107 0.08 -29.19 0.66
C ALA A 107 -0.70 -30.23 -0.17
N GLY A 108 -0.02 -31.26 -0.66
CA GLY A 108 -0.61 -32.43 -1.34
C GLY A 108 -0.74 -33.65 -0.43
N SER A 109 -1.71 -34.54 -0.68
CA SER A 109 -1.68 -35.91 -0.16
C SER A 109 -1.65 -36.90 -1.31
N SER A 110 -0.74 -37.87 -1.22
CA SER A 110 -0.88 -39.16 -1.87
C SER A 110 -1.66 -40.02 -0.86
N ASP A 111 -2.96 -40.20 -1.05
CA ASP A 111 -3.72 -41.10 -0.18
C ASP A 111 -3.64 -42.51 -0.76
N THR A 112 -3.09 -43.44 0.01
CA THR A 112 -2.84 -44.84 -0.37
C THR A 112 -4.09 -45.73 -0.30
N ARG A 113 -5.30 -45.16 -0.28
CA ARG A 113 -6.57 -45.92 -0.22
C ARG A 113 -7.70 -45.22 -0.99
N GLY A 114 -7.70 -45.34 -2.32
CA GLY A 114 -8.91 -45.35 -3.16
C GLY A 114 -9.86 -44.14 -3.20
N LYS A 115 -9.59 -43.00 -2.54
CA LYS A 115 -10.44 -41.79 -2.63
C LYS A 115 -9.63 -40.55 -3.06
N ASN A 116 -9.78 -40.18 -4.34
CA ASN A 116 -9.11 -39.09 -5.10
C ASN A 116 -9.32 -37.64 -4.59
N LYS A 117 -9.52 -37.37 -3.29
CA LYS A 117 -9.83 -36.00 -2.81
C LYS A 117 -8.60 -35.11 -2.59
N GLY A 118 -7.42 -35.68 -2.32
CA GLY A 118 -6.19 -34.93 -1.99
C GLY A 118 -5.42 -34.36 -3.19
N GLY A 119 -5.26 -35.17 -4.24
CA GLY A 119 -4.52 -34.80 -5.45
C GLY A 119 -5.22 -33.71 -6.27
N ALA A 120 -6.53 -33.85 -6.49
CA ALA A 120 -7.33 -32.85 -7.21
C ALA A 120 -7.34 -31.48 -6.51
N ALA A 121 -7.33 -31.44 -5.18
CA ALA A 121 -7.23 -30.19 -4.43
C ALA A 121 -5.85 -29.53 -4.56
N ALA A 122 -4.77 -30.32 -4.58
CA ALA A 122 -3.42 -29.82 -4.81
C ALA A 122 -3.28 -29.27 -6.24
N LEU A 123 -3.81 -29.97 -7.24
CA LEU A 123 -3.80 -29.57 -8.64
C LEU A 123 -4.57 -28.25 -8.87
N ARG A 124 -5.75 -28.08 -8.26
CA ARG A 124 -6.49 -26.80 -8.28
C ARG A 124 -5.68 -25.64 -7.69
N ARG A 125 -4.96 -25.87 -6.58
CA ARG A 125 -4.11 -24.85 -5.96
C ARG A 125 -2.91 -24.50 -6.83
N MET A 126 -2.26 -25.49 -7.43
CA MET A 126 -1.17 -25.28 -8.40
C MET A 126 -1.64 -24.45 -9.59
N ARG A 127 -2.82 -24.78 -10.15
CA ARG A 127 -3.45 -24.00 -11.22
C ARG A 127 -3.69 -22.54 -10.83
N ALA A 128 -4.24 -22.30 -9.64
CA ALA A 128 -4.47 -20.93 -9.18
C ALA A 128 -3.15 -20.14 -9.10
N ARG A 129 -2.07 -20.75 -8.59
CA ARG A 129 -0.76 -20.09 -8.49
C ARG A 129 -0.14 -19.81 -9.86
N LEU A 130 -0.22 -20.74 -10.81
CA LEU A 130 0.27 -20.53 -12.19
C LEU A 130 -0.50 -19.43 -12.93
N ARG A 131 -1.77 -19.16 -12.59
CA ARG A 131 -2.56 -18.07 -13.17
C ARG A 131 -2.25 -16.69 -12.57
N HIS A 132 -1.73 -16.63 -11.35
CA HIS A 132 -1.41 -15.39 -10.64
C HIS A 132 0.10 -15.10 -10.57
N GLY A 133 0.84 -15.40 -11.64
CA GLY A 133 2.27 -15.06 -11.73
C GLY A 133 3.22 -15.95 -10.93
N GLY A 134 2.76 -17.10 -10.42
CA GLY A 134 3.59 -18.06 -9.69
C GLY A 134 4.25 -19.10 -10.61
N ILE A 135 5.44 -19.57 -10.24
CA ILE A 135 6.10 -20.74 -10.81
C ILE A 135 5.82 -21.95 -9.92
N VAL A 136 5.52 -23.11 -10.51
CA VAL A 136 5.30 -24.34 -9.75
C VAL A 136 6.42 -25.33 -10.03
N ALA A 137 7.16 -25.72 -8.99
CA ALA A 137 8.16 -26.77 -9.05
C ALA A 137 7.55 -28.12 -8.66
N ILE A 138 7.82 -29.15 -9.47
CA ILE A 138 7.34 -30.51 -9.29
C ILE A 138 8.45 -31.52 -9.53
N THR A 139 8.40 -32.61 -8.77
CA THR A 139 9.30 -33.75 -8.92
C THR A 139 8.54 -34.92 -9.54
N PRO A 140 8.71 -35.21 -10.86
CA PRO A 140 7.82 -36.12 -11.58
C PRO A 140 7.89 -37.58 -11.12
N ASP A 141 8.97 -38.02 -10.49
CA ASP A 141 9.18 -39.37 -9.96
C ASP A 141 8.41 -39.68 -8.67
N GLY A 142 7.82 -38.68 -8.03
CA GLY A 142 6.99 -38.83 -6.83
C GLY A 142 7.78 -39.34 -5.61
N PRO A 143 7.21 -39.27 -4.39
CA PRO A 143 7.96 -39.56 -3.16
C PRO A 143 8.24 -41.06 -2.88
N ARG A 144 7.74 -41.97 -3.73
CA ARG A 144 7.78 -43.44 -3.54
C ARG A 144 7.95 -44.25 -4.85
N GLY A 145 7.91 -43.60 -6.01
CA GLY A 145 7.98 -44.27 -7.32
C GLY A 145 9.41 -44.41 -7.79
N PRO A 146 9.72 -45.31 -8.73
CA PRO A 146 11.10 -45.63 -9.04
C PRO A 146 11.85 -44.41 -9.57
N ARG A 147 13.10 -44.27 -9.10
CA ARG A 147 14.00 -43.16 -9.42
C ARG A 147 14.05 -42.92 -10.93
N ARG A 148 13.93 -41.65 -11.34
CA ARG A 148 13.97 -41.20 -12.76
C ARG A 148 12.87 -41.78 -13.65
N GLN A 149 11.71 -42.12 -13.11
CA GLN A 149 10.52 -42.47 -13.89
C GLN A 149 9.43 -41.42 -13.68
N ALA A 150 9.03 -40.70 -14.72
CA ALA A 150 7.99 -39.69 -14.61
C ALA A 150 6.60 -40.31 -14.37
N GLN A 151 5.83 -39.67 -13.48
CA GLN A 151 4.41 -39.93 -13.25
C GLN A 151 3.56 -38.79 -13.83
N GLN A 152 2.29 -39.07 -14.10
CA GLN A 152 1.31 -38.18 -14.77
C GLN A 152 1.10 -36.79 -14.14
N GLY A 153 1.60 -36.54 -12.92
CA GLY A 153 1.27 -35.33 -12.17
C GLY A 153 1.81 -34.01 -12.77
N ALA A 154 2.96 -34.04 -13.44
CA ALA A 154 3.62 -32.85 -13.98
C ALA A 154 3.06 -32.44 -15.36
N THR A 155 2.86 -33.43 -16.22
CA THR A 155 2.31 -33.26 -17.57
C THR A 155 0.83 -32.88 -17.54
N ALA A 156 0.02 -33.53 -16.70
CA ALA A 156 -1.39 -33.20 -16.53
C ALA A 156 -1.58 -31.76 -16.03
N LEU A 157 -0.74 -31.29 -15.08
CA LEU A 157 -0.79 -29.91 -14.61
C LEU A 157 -0.47 -28.92 -15.73
N ALA A 158 0.62 -29.14 -16.46
CA ALA A 158 1.08 -28.24 -17.52
C ALA A 158 0.08 -28.17 -18.70
N ALA A 159 -0.48 -29.31 -19.10
CA ALA A 159 -1.53 -29.38 -20.12
C ALA A 159 -2.79 -28.61 -19.69
N LEU A 160 -3.25 -28.83 -18.45
CA LEU A 160 -4.45 -28.16 -17.91
C LEU A 160 -4.30 -26.63 -17.86
N VAL A 161 -3.10 -26.14 -17.54
CA VAL A 161 -2.85 -24.69 -17.35
C VAL A 161 -2.30 -23.99 -18.58
N ARG A 162 -1.97 -24.75 -19.64
CA ARG A 162 -1.33 -24.25 -20.87
C ARG A 162 -0.05 -23.46 -20.58
N LYS A 163 0.80 -24.01 -19.70
CA LYS A 163 2.10 -23.40 -19.35
C LYS A 163 3.21 -24.37 -19.71
N PRO A 164 4.37 -23.86 -20.17
CA PRO A 164 5.48 -24.71 -20.53
C PRO A 164 6.10 -25.38 -19.29
N ILE A 165 6.75 -26.52 -19.51
CA ILE A 165 7.56 -27.20 -18.49
C ILE A 165 9.03 -26.94 -18.77
N VAL A 166 9.75 -26.33 -17.83
CA VAL A 166 11.21 -26.18 -17.90
C VAL A 166 11.87 -27.40 -17.26
N PRO A 167 12.53 -28.29 -18.04
CA PRO A 167 13.28 -29.42 -17.48
C PRO A 167 14.60 -28.93 -16.88
N VAL A 168 14.89 -29.38 -15.65
CA VAL A 168 16.08 -28.97 -14.90
C VAL A 168 16.89 -30.18 -14.46
N GLY A 169 18.17 -30.17 -14.82
CA GLY A 169 19.19 -31.09 -14.35
C GLY A 169 20.19 -30.34 -13.49
N VAL A 170 20.67 -30.97 -12.42
CA VAL A 170 21.73 -30.38 -11.58
C VAL A 170 22.59 -31.46 -10.96
N THR A 171 23.87 -31.14 -10.81
CA THR A 171 24.80 -31.92 -10.00
C THR A 171 25.65 -31.02 -9.13
N CYS A 172 26.20 -31.56 -8.05
CA CYS A 172 27.24 -30.89 -7.29
C CYS A 172 28.15 -31.91 -6.61
N ARG A 173 29.31 -31.47 -6.12
CA ARG A 173 30.11 -32.25 -5.17
C ARG A 173 29.27 -32.50 -3.90
N GLY A 174 28.98 -33.77 -3.61
CA GLY A 174 28.11 -34.15 -2.51
C GLY A 174 28.16 -35.65 -2.22
N ILE A 175 27.54 -36.04 -1.11
CA ILE A 175 27.35 -37.44 -0.72
C ILE A 175 26.00 -37.89 -1.26
N ARG A 176 25.96 -39.00 -2.02
CA ARG A 176 24.72 -39.64 -2.43
C ARG A 176 24.22 -40.56 -1.32
N LEU A 177 23.03 -40.29 -0.81
CA LEU A 177 22.43 -41.08 0.26
C LEU A 177 22.06 -42.47 -0.27
N ASN A 178 22.07 -43.48 0.62
CA ASN A 178 21.56 -44.81 0.29
C ASN A 178 20.03 -44.89 0.43
N SER A 179 19.33 -43.94 -0.22
CA SER A 179 17.87 -43.87 -0.32
C SER A 179 17.41 -44.33 -1.72
N TRP A 180 16.10 -44.55 -1.88
CA TRP A 180 15.51 -45.00 -3.15
C TRP A 180 15.81 -44.02 -4.31
N ASP A 181 15.89 -42.72 -4.02
CA ASP A 181 16.14 -41.64 -4.96
C ASP A 181 17.63 -41.30 -5.12
N LYS A 182 18.53 -41.88 -4.31
CA LYS A 182 19.97 -41.53 -4.27
C LYS A 182 20.22 -40.02 -4.09
N MET A 183 19.43 -39.38 -3.24
CA MET A 183 19.47 -37.93 -2.98
C MET A 183 20.90 -37.41 -2.72
N ILE A 184 21.23 -36.28 -3.34
CA ILE A 184 22.53 -35.62 -3.20
C ILE A 184 22.50 -34.66 -2.02
N LEU A 185 23.33 -34.94 -1.01
CA LEU A 185 23.63 -34.01 0.08
C LEU A 185 24.88 -33.18 -0.29
N PRO A 186 24.75 -31.87 -0.56
CA PRO A 186 25.88 -31.04 -1.02
C PRO A 186 26.94 -30.86 0.07
N LEU A 187 28.21 -30.90 -0.32
CA LEU A 187 29.33 -30.52 0.56
C LEU A 187 29.69 -29.04 0.38
N PRO A 188 30.20 -28.35 1.43
CA PRO A 188 30.60 -26.96 1.30
C PRO A 188 31.82 -26.80 0.38
N PHE A 189 31.97 -25.61 -0.20
CA PHE A 189 33.10 -25.24 -1.09
C PHE A 189 33.26 -26.14 -2.34
N GLY A 190 32.17 -26.83 -2.73
CA GLY A 190 32.14 -27.66 -3.92
C GLY A 190 32.01 -26.88 -5.23
N ARG A 191 31.92 -27.63 -6.32
CA ARG A 191 31.45 -27.13 -7.63
C ARG A 191 30.09 -27.74 -7.92
N GLY A 192 29.22 -26.98 -8.56
CA GLY A 192 27.91 -27.44 -9.00
C GLY A 192 27.56 -26.89 -10.37
N HIS A 193 26.70 -27.62 -11.09
CA HIS A 193 26.32 -27.31 -12.46
C HIS A 193 24.81 -27.48 -12.61
N PHE A 194 24.12 -26.41 -12.99
CA PHE A 194 22.70 -26.41 -13.37
C PHE A 194 22.57 -26.36 -14.88
N VAL A 195 21.68 -27.19 -15.41
CA VAL A 195 21.27 -27.18 -16.82
C VAL A 195 19.76 -27.04 -16.88
N CYS A 196 19.28 -25.95 -17.47
CA CYS A 196 17.86 -25.76 -17.79
C CYS A 196 17.69 -25.94 -19.30
N GLY A 197 16.88 -26.92 -19.70
CA GLY A 197 16.60 -27.19 -21.11
C GLY A 197 15.50 -26.29 -21.68
N ALA A 198 15.33 -26.35 -23.00
CA ALA A 198 14.25 -25.67 -23.70
C ALA A 198 12.89 -26.03 -23.08
N PRO A 199 11.98 -25.04 -22.89
CA PRO A 199 10.67 -25.31 -22.31
C PRO A 199 9.83 -26.23 -23.20
N LEU A 200 9.28 -27.29 -22.61
CA LEU A 200 8.37 -28.22 -23.28
C LEU A 200 6.94 -27.67 -23.29
N ILE A 201 6.34 -27.60 -24.48
CA ILE A 201 4.92 -27.25 -24.65
C ILE A 201 4.17 -28.55 -24.97
N LEU A 202 3.21 -28.92 -24.11
CA LEU A 202 2.42 -30.14 -24.30
C LEU A 202 1.17 -29.88 -25.19
N PRO A 203 0.83 -30.79 -26.12
CA PRO A 203 -0.37 -30.69 -26.96
C PRO A 203 -1.69 -30.92 -26.17
N ARG A 204 -2.85 -30.60 -26.76
CA ARG A 204 -4.18 -30.70 -26.14
C ARG A 204 -4.61 -32.16 -25.87
N GLU A 205 -5.34 -32.39 -24.77
CA GLU A 205 -5.90 -33.68 -24.29
C GLU A 205 -6.79 -34.48 -25.28
N LYS A 206 -7.03 -34.04 -26.53
CA LYS A 206 -7.95 -34.74 -27.46
C LYS A 206 -7.32 -35.86 -28.30
N GLU A 207 -6.05 -36.19 -28.11
CA GLU A 207 -5.42 -37.40 -28.66
C GLU A 207 -5.09 -38.36 -27.52
N ALA A 208 -6.09 -39.10 -27.06
CA ALA A 208 -6.05 -39.97 -25.87
C ALA A 208 -5.16 -41.23 -25.99
N GLN A 209 -4.21 -41.26 -26.93
CA GLN A 209 -3.09 -42.21 -26.96
C GLN A 209 -1.76 -41.56 -26.51
N ALA A 210 -1.75 -40.24 -26.22
CA ALA A 210 -0.54 -39.43 -26.05
C ALA A 210 -0.13 -39.09 -24.59
N GLU A 211 -0.89 -39.47 -23.55
CA GLU A 211 -0.48 -39.16 -22.16
C GLU A 211 0.79 -39.92 -21.74
N HIS A 212 0.88 -41.21 -22.09
CA HIS A 212 2.10 -42.00 -21.86
C HIS A 212 3.29 -41.49 -22.70
N SER A 213 3.04 -40.86 -23.85
CA SER A 213 4.11 -40.26 -24.65
C SER A 213 4.58 -38.92 -24.06
N ALA A 214 3.68 -38.11 -23.49
CA ALA A 214 4.03 -36.85 -22.83
C ALA A 214 4.91 -37.05 -21.58
N ASP A 215 4.58 -38.04 -20.73
CA ASP A 215 5.39 -38.38 -19.55
C ASP A 215 6.76 -38.90 -19.95
N ARG A 216 6.82 -39.71 -21.03
CA ARG A 216 8.07 -40.20 -21.59
C ARG A 216 8.92 -39.06 -22.14
N LEU A 217 8.33 -38.13 -22.89
CA LEU A 217 9.03 -36.94 -23.40
C LEU A 217 9.57 -36.07 -22.26
N LEU A 218 8.80 -35.87 -21.20
CA LEU A 218 9.26 -35.16 -20.01
C LEU A 218 10.43 -35.89 -19.33
N ALA A 219 10.32 -37.21 -19.15
CA ALA A 219 11.37 -38.02 -18.55
C ALA A 219 12.66 -37.98 -19.38
N GLU A 220 12.55 -38.08 -20.71
CA GLU A 220 13.68 -37.99 -21.64
C GLU A 220 14.33 -36.59 -21.58
N ALA A 221 13.53 -35.52 -21.53
CA ALA A 221 14.04 -34.16 -21.43
C ALA A 221 14.78 -33.90 -20.10
N ILE A 222 14.21 -34.30 -18.96
CA ILE A 222 14.87 -34.13 -17.64
C ILE A 222 16.12 -35.02 -17.58
N THR A 223 16.08 -36.24 -18.12
CA THR A 223 17.25 -37.13 -18.18
C THR A 223 18.36 -36.54 -19.04
N LYS A 224 18.03 -35.96 -20.19
CA LYS A 224 18.99 -35.29 -21.08
C LYS A 224 19.72 -34.15 -20.35
N VAL A 225 18.99 -33.24 -19.69
CA VAL A 225 19.62 -32.12 -18.95
C VAL A 225 20.36 -32.60 -17.70
N THR A 226 19.93 -33.70 -17.08
CA THR A 226 20.62 -34.32 -15.93
C THR A 226 21.98 -34.90 -16.35
N LEU A 227 22.01 -35.68 -17.43
CA LEU A 227 23.25 -36.22 -17.98
C LEU A 227 24.19 -35.11 -18.46
N GLU A 228 23.64 -34.03 -18.99
CA GLU A 228 24.42 -32.85 -19.36
C GLU A 228 25.01 -32.12 -18.14
N ALA A 229 24.24 -32.01 -17.05
CA ALA A 229 24.74 -31.44 -15.81
C ALA A 229 25.90 -32.27 -15.22
N GLU A 230 25.82 -33.61 -15.31
CA GLU A 230 26.84 -34.56 -14.83
C GLU A 230 28.13 -34.56 -15.65
N ARG A 231 28.10 -34.12 -16.92
CA ARG A 231 29.29 -34.06 -17.79
C ARG A 231 30.14 -32.82 -17.50
N PRO A 232 31.48 -32.90 -17.72
CA PRO A 232 32.30 -31.70 -17.84
C PRO A 232 31.74 -30.79 -18.94
N TRP A 233 31.61 -29.50 -18.65
CA TRP A 233 31.04 -28.56 -19.60
C TRP A 233 31.89 -28.44 -20.88
N VAL A 234 31.23 -28.41 -22.04
CA VAL A 234 31.80 -28.17 -23.37
C VAL A 234 31.05 -26.98 -23.98
N ASP A 235 31.76 -26.03 -24.60
CA ASP A 235 31.16 -24.88 -25.29
C ASP A 235 30.13 -25.34 -26.34
N ARG A 236 28.89 -24.82 -26.25
CA ARG A 236 27.81 -25.11 -27.22
C ARG A 236 27.19 -23.80 -27.71
N PRO A 237 26.95 -23.66 -29.02
CA PRO A 237 26.26 -22.48 -29.55
C PRO A 237 24.85 -22.37 -28.96
N GLY A 238 24.47 -21.17 -28.49
CA GLY A 238 23.12 -20.86 -28.00
C GLY A 238 22.89 -20.97 -26.49
N ARG A 239 23.81 -21.54 -25.70
CA ARG A 239 23.68 -21.58 -24.22
C ARG A 239 24.69 -20.68 -23.53
N GLN A 240 24.21 -19.70 -22.77
CA GLN A 240 25.08 -18.83 -21.99
C GLN A 240 25.59 -19.55 -20.74
N LYS A 241 26.92 -19.49 -20.53
CA LYS A 241 27.57 -19.97 -19.31
C LYS A 241 27.69 -18.83 -18.31
N GLU A 242 27.00 -18.94 -17.18
CA GLU A 242 27.09 -17.95 -16.10
C GLU A 242 27.76 -18.59 -14.88
N LYS A 243 28.96 -18.11 -14.51
CA LYS A 243 29.61 -18.49 -13.24
C LYS A 243 29.09 -17.55 -12.16
N VAL A 244 28.30 -18.08 -11.24
CA VAL A 244 27.64 -17.26 -10.22
C VAL A 244 28.13 -17.68 -8.84
N TRP A 245 28.68 -16.72 -8.12
CA TRP A 245 28.77 -16.82 -6.66
C TRP A 245 27.40 -16.45 -6.10
N LEU A 246 26.70 -17.42 -5.51
CA LEU A 246 25.53 -17.16 -4.69
C LEU A 246 26.02 -16.50 -3.39
N ALA A 247 26.37 -15.22 -3.50
CA ALA A 247 27.27 -14.52 -2.60
C ALA A 247 26.97 -14.83 -1.12
N PRO A 248 27.97 -15.30 -0.34
CA PRO A 248 27.95 -15.12 1.09
C PRO A 248 28.23 -13.64 1.35
N LEU A 249 27.46 -13.01 2.24
CA LEU A 249 27.76 -11.66 2.76
C LEU A 249 27.95 -10.57 1.69
N SER A 250 26.88 -10.16 0.98
CA SER A 250 26.76 -8.72 0.81
C SER A 250 26.27 -8.17 2.14
N LEU A 251 26.99 -7.19 2.66
CA LEU A 251 26.38 -6.09 3.40
C LEU A 251 25.29 -5.52 2.49
N GLN A 252 24.16 -6.22 2.36
CA GLN A 252 22.99 -5.68 1.70
C GLN A 252 22.73 -4.37 2.44
N PRO A 253 22.61 -3.22 1.77
CA PRO A 253 22.42 -1.94 2.45
C PRO A 253 21.25 -1.99 3.46
N SER A 254 20.24 -2.83 3.21
CA SER A 254 19.19 -3.16 4.19
C SER A 254 19.68 -3.87 5.46
N ARG A 255 20.66 -4.79 5.40
CA ARG A 255 21.30 -5.39 6.59
C ARG A 255 22.15 -4.39 7.36
N VAL A 256 22.86 -3.50 6.68
CA VAL A 256 23.57 -2.38 7.33
C VAL A 256 22.58 -1.53 8.12
N TRP A 257 21.45 -1.17 7.50
CA TRP A 257 20.35 -0.46 8.17
C TRP A 257 19.81 -1.23 9.37
N ASN A 258 19.62 -2.55 9.26
CA ASN A 258 19.21 -3.40 10.39
C ASN A 258 20.24 -3.37 11.53
N TRP A 259 21.54 -3.47 11.22
CA TRP A 259 22.62 -3.45 12.21
C TRP A 259 22.73 -2.09 12.90
N VAL A 260 22.70 -0.98 12.14
CA VAL A 260 22.68 0.38 12.68
C VAL A 260 21.49 0.59 13.58
N ALA A 261 20.27 0.24 13.13
CA ALA A 261 19.07 0.36 13.95
C ALA A 261 19.12 -0.51 15.21
N THR A 262 19.74 -1.69 15.15
CA THR A 262 19.92 -2.58 16.31
C THR A 262 20.97 -2.04 17.28
N GLY A 263 22.08 -1.49 16.77
CA GLY A 263 23.15 -0.89 17.56
C GLY A 263 22.72 0.39 18.27
N LEU A 264 21.88 1.21 17.63
CA LEU A 264 21.32 2.44 18.22
C LEU A 264 20.12 2.18 19.15
N ALA A 265 19.51 0.98 19.09
CA ALA A 265 18.32 0.65 19.87
C ALA A 265 18.44 0.89 21.40
N PRO A 266 19.58 0.62 22.07
CA PRO A 266 19.72 0.88 23.50
C PRO A 266 19.58 2.36 23.89
N ALA A 267 19.87 3.30 23.00
CA ALA A 267 19.73 4.75 23.25
C ALA A 267 18.27 5.23 23.15
N LEU A 268 17.43 4.53 22.38
CA LEU A 268 16.06 4.94 22.10
C LEU A 268 15.14 4.96 23.34
N PRO A 269 15.21 4.03 24.31
CA PRO A 269 14.48 4.15 25.58
C PRO A 269 14.81 5.44 26.37
N PHE A 270 16.06 5.88 26.35
CA PHE A 270 16.46 7.14 27.00
C PHE A 270 15.86 8.35 26.28
N LEU A 271 15.88 8.35 24.94
CA LEU A 271 15.21 9.38 24.14
C LEU A 271 13.70 9.42 24.42
N LEU A 272 13.04 8.26 24.49
CA LEU A 272 11.61 8.17 24.81
C LEU A 272 11.32 8.70 26.21
N ARG A 273 12.15 8.38 27.20
CA ARG A 273 12.03 8.90 28.57
C ARG A 273 12.22 10.42 28.64
N TRP A 274 13.18 10.97 27.90
CA TRP A 274 13.37 12.42 27.79
C TRP A 274 12.20 13.12 27.06
N ARG A 275 11.62 12.50 26.03
CA ARG A 275 10.43 13.04 25.37
C ARG A 275 9.20 13.00 26.27
N GLN A 276 9.11 11.99 27.13
CA GLN A 276 8.06 11.86 28.14
C GLN A 276 8.11 13.01 29.16
N THR A 277 9.29 13.43 29.63
CA THR A 277 9.40 14.59 30.55
C THR A 277 8.98 15.91 29.90
N ARG A 278 8.93 15.97 28.56
CA ARG A 278 8.44 17.12 27.79
C ARG A 278 6.97 16.99 27.34
N GLY A 279 6.23 16.01 27.86
CA GLY A 279 4.81 15.79 27.53
C GLY A 279 4.56 15.31 26.09
N LYS A 280 5.61 14.88 25.36
CA LYS A 280 5.51 14.45 23.96
C LYS A 280 5.18 12.95 23.81
N GLU A 281 5.09 12.22 24.91
CA GLU A 281 4.79 10.78 24.96
C GLU A 281 3.81 10.49 26.10
N LEU A 282 2.98 9.46 25.95
CA LEU A 282 2.08 9.01 27.02
C LEU A 282 2.82 7.98 27.90
N PRO A 283 2.96 8.23 29.22
CA PRO A 283 3.69 7.34 30.14
C PRO A 283 3.30 5.86 30.04
N ASP A 284 2.01 5.56 30.09
CA ASP A 284 1.51 4.18 30.16
C ASP A 284 1.60 3.44 28.82
N ARG A 285 1.82 4.19 27.72
CA ARG A 285 1.79 3.67 26.34
C ARG A 285 3.13 3.79 25.64
N VAL A 286 4.17 4.33 26.27
CA VAL A 286 5.50 4.52 25.66
C VAL A 286 6.11 3.18 25.18
N ARG A 287 5.77 2.07 25.85
CA ARG A 287 6.22 0.72 25.49
C ARG A 287 5.66 0.24 24.14
N GLU A 288 4.57 0.82 23.66
CA GLU A 288 4.04 0.57 22.31
C GLU A 288 5.05 0.93 21.23
N LYS A 289 5.82 2.00 21.42
CA LYS A 289 6.91 2.41 20.50
C LYS A 289 8.09 1.44 20.47
N MET A 290 8.14 0.51 21.43
CA MET A 290 9.08 -0.61 21.43
C MET A 290 8.45 -1.90 20.89
N GLY A 291 7.20 -1.87 20.42
CA GLY A 291 6.46 -3.02 19.90
C GLY A 291 5.75 -3.86 20.97
N PHE A 292 5.59 -3.36 22.20
CA PHE A 292 4.73 -4.00 23.21
C PHE A 292 3.29 -3.52 23.04
N ALA A 293 2.39 -4.41 22.63
CA ALA A 293 0.99 -4.04 22.46
C ALA A 293 0.29 -3.82 23.83
N SER A 294 -0.55 -2.79 23.90
CA SER A 294 -1.38 -2.47 25.07
C SER A 294 -2.72 -3.21 25.08
N GLN A 295 -3.13 -3.76 23.93
CA GLN A 295 -4.41 -4.44 23.77
C GLN A 295 -4.20 -5.82 23.14
N GLY A 296 -5.07 -6.78 23.48
CA GLY A 296 -5.10 -8.10 22.85
C GLY A 296 -5.48 -8.00 21.38
N ARG A 297 -4.91 -8.86 20.53
CA ARG A 297 -5.28 -8.91 19.11
C ARG A 297 -6.64 -9.62 18.94
N PRO A 298 -7.68 -8.96 18.39
CA PRO A 298 -8.96 -9.62 18.11
C PRO A 298 -8.83 -10.78 17.12
N ALA A 299 -9.81 -11.68 17.16
CA ALA A 299 -9.95 -12.75 16.17
C ALA A 299 -10.36 -12.18 14.81
N GLY A 300 -10.03 -12.90 13.73
CA GLY A 300 -10.42 -12.53 12.37
C GLY A 300 -9.41 -11.65 11.64
N SER A 301 -9.93 -10.94 10.62
CA SER A 301 -9.13 -10.17 9.69
C SER A 301 -8.68 -8.84 10.27
N LEU A 302 -7.43 -8.46 9.99
CA LEU A 302 -6.85 -7.21 10.47
C LEU A 302 -6.07 -6.52 9.36
N VAL A 303 -6.43 -5.27 9.05
CA VAL A 303 -5.64 -4.36 8.22
C VAL A 303 -4.97 -3.34 9.13
N TRP A 304 -3.67 -3.13 8.92
CA TRP A 304 -2.90 -2.14 9.64
C TRP A 304 -2.71 -0.87 8.78
N PHE A 305 -3.27 0.25 9.21
CA PHE A 305 -3.00 1.57 8.66
C PHE A 305 -1.99 2.32 9.53
N HIS A 306 -1.09 3.08 8.90
CA HIS A 306 -0.17 3.94 9.60
C HIS A 306 -0.17 5.36 9.03
N ALA A 307 -0.34 6.33 9.92
CA ALA A 307 -0.21 7.77 9.67
C ALA A 307 0.57 8.41 10.83
N ALA A 308 1.77 8.94 10.58
CA ALA A 308 2.67 9.45 11.60
C ALA A 308 2.16 10.75 12.25
N SER A 309 1.51 11.61 11.47
CA SER A 309 1.08 12.95 11.87
C SER A 309 -0.45 13.15 11.83
N VAL A 310 -0.90 14.32 12.30
CA VAL A 310 -2.32 14.72 12.24
C VAL A 310 -2.81 14.84 10.80
N GLY A 311 -2.03 15.46 9.90
CA GLY A 311 -2.44 15.65 8.51
C GLY A 311 -2.59 14.32 7.76
N GLU A 312 -1.64 13.42 7.96
CA GLU A 312 -1.71 12.06 7.38
C GLU A 312 -2.91 11.28 7.93
N LEU A 313 -3.17 11.40 9.24
CA LEU A 313 -4.28 10.71 9.88
C LEU A 313 -5.61 11.16 9.26
N VAL A 314 -5.84 12.46 9.16
CA VAL A 314 -7.05 13.03 8.54
C VAL A 314 -7.23 12.52 7.11
N SER A 315 -6.13 12.38 6.37
CA SER A 315 -6.15 11.93 4.97
C SER A 315 -6.60 10.46 4.81
N ILE A 316 -6.37 9.60 5.80
CA ILE A 316 -6.76 8.19 5.75
C ILE A 316 -8.07 7.85 6.46
N LEU A 317 -8.66 8.76 7.25
CA LEU A 317 -9.92 8.50 7.95
C LEU A 317 -11.04 8.02 7.01
N PRO A 318 -11.25 8.61 5.81
CA PRO A 318 -12.25 8.10 4.86
C PRO A 318 -11.98 6.66 4.43
N LEU A 319 -10.72 6.27 4.20
CA LEU A 319 -10.35 4.90 3.84
C LEU A 319 -10.62 3.93 4.99
N VAL A 320 -10.31 4.32 6.22
CA VAL A 320 -10.55 3.53 7.43
C VAL A 320 -12.04 3.26 7.59
N GLN A 321 -12.85 4.30 7.45
CA GLN A 321 -14.31 4.21 7.55
C GLN A 321 -14.89 3.31 6.46
N LEU A 322 -14.56 3.54 5.18
CA LEU A 322 -15.04 2.72 4.07
C LEU A 322 -14.61 1.25 4.21
N CYS A 323 -13.41 0.96 4.72
CA CYS A 323 -12.98 -0.41 5.01
C CYS A 323 -13.84 -1.10 6.08
N LEU A 324 -14.19 -0.37 7.14
CA LEU A 324 -15.03 -0.88 8.23
C LEU A 324 -16.47 -1.12 7.78
N GLU A 325 -17.01 -0.26 6.92
CA GLU A 325 -18.34 -0.35 6.32
C GLU A 325 -18.42 -1.51 5.32
N LYS A 326 -17.52 -1.57 4.34
CA LYS A 326 -17.54 -2.60 3.27
C LYS A 326 -17.26 -4.02 3.78
N LYS A 327 -16.59 -4.19 4.93
CA LYS A 327 -16.22 -5.52 5.45
C LYS A 327 -16.56 -5.68 6.94
N PRO A 328 -17.75 -6.20 7.30
CA PRO A 328 -18.22 -6.29 8.69
C PRO A 328 -17.35 -7.11 9.66
N ALA A 329 -16.59 -8.09 9.15
CA ALA A 329 -15.68 -8.91 9.97
C ALA A 329 -14.24 -8.35 10.06
N LEU A 330 -13.98 -7.19 9.46
CA LEU A 330 -12.65 -6.57 9.46
C LEU A 330 -12.43 -5.76 10.74
N THR A 331 -11.28 -5.99 11.38
CA THR A 331 -10.68 -5.09 12.38
C THR A 331 -9.68 -4.18 11.69
N VAL A 332 -9.67 -2.90 12.06
CA VAL A 332 -8.67 -1.94 11.57
C VAL A 332 -7.79 -1.51 12.73
N LEU A 333 -6.48 -1.70 12.58
CA LEU A 333 -5.46 -1.17 13.48
C LEU A 333 -4.89 0.11 12.85
N VAL A 334 -5.05 1.26 13.51
CA VAL A 334 -4.42 2.51 13.12
C VAL A 334 -3.23 2.77 14.04
N THR A 335 -2.06 3.04 13.46
CA THR A 335 -0.91 3.50 14.23
C THR A 335 -0.50 4.92 13.92
N THR A 336 -0.15 5.66 14.98
CA THR A 336 0.36 7.02 14.87
C THR A 336 1.72 7.20 15.55
N GLY A 337 2.43 8.29 15.19
CA GLY A 337 3.71 8.65 15.79
C GLY A 337 3.58 9.66 16.95
N THR A 338 2.49 10.45 16.97
CA THR A 338 2.32 11.61 17.86
C THR A 338 1.10 11.48 18.76
N VAL A 339 1.19 12.03 19.98
CA VAL A 339 0.07 12.08 20.93
C VAL A 339 -1.10 12.91 20.38
N THR A 340 -0.81 13.97 19.64
CA THR A 340 -1.84 14.82 19.00
C THR A 340 -2.66 14.06 17.97
N ALA A 341 -2.03 13.27 17.10
CA ALA A 341 -2.75 12.43 16.14
C ALA A 341 -3.59 11.36 16.85
N ALA A 342 -3.04 10.72 17.90
CA ALA A 342 -3.79 9.74 18.69
C ALA A 342 -5.07 10.34 19.32
N ARG A 343 -4.99 11.55 19.89
CA ARG A 343 -6.15 12.26 20.45
C ARG A 343 -7.16 12.62 19.38
N LEU A 344 -6.70 13.11 18.22
CA LEU A 344 -7.57 13.46 17.11
C LEU A 344 -8.35 12.25 16.58
N LEU A 345 -7.72 11.08 16.47
CA LEU A 345 -8.40 9.85 16.05
C LEU A 345 -9.59 9.54 16.97
N GLN A 346 -9.38 9.59 18.28
CA GLN A 346 -10.44 9.33 19.27
C GLN A 346 -11.61 10.31 19.16
N GLN A 347 -11.33 11.57 18.82
CA GLN A 347 -12.37 12.59 18.63
C GLN A 347 -13.12 12.43 17.30
N ARG A 348 -12.45 12.02 16.23
CA ARG A 348 -13.00 12.01 14.87
C ARG A 348 -13.68 10.71 14.48
N LEU A 349 -13.21 9.58 15.00
CA LEU A 349 -13.72 8.27 14.61
C LEU A 349 -13.64 7.30 15.79
N THR A 350 -14.80 6.97 16.35
CA THR A 350 -14.94 5.92 17.37
C THR A 350 -15.73 4.77 16.78
N HIS A 351 -15.14 3.58 16.78
CA HIS A 351 -15.78 2.39 16.24
C HIS A 351 -15.28 1.13 16.98
N PRO A 352 -16.15 0.15 17.32
CA PRO A 352 -15.77 -1.01 18.15
C PRO A 352 -14.70 -1.91 17.53
N ARG A 353 -14.57 -1.89 16.19
CA ARG A 353 -13.56 -2.65 15.43
C ARG A 353 -12.32 -1.83 15.04
N LEU A 354 -12.21 -0.61 15.55
CA LEU A 354 -11.07 0.28 15.33
C LEU A 354 -10.16 0.29 16.57
N ILE A 355 -8.90 -0.06 16.39
CA ILE A 355 -7.90 -0.09 17.46
C ILE A 355 -6.81 0.94 17.14
N HIS A 356 -6.40 1.70 18.15
CA HIS A 356 -5.25 2.61 18.03
C HIS A 356 -4.05 2.13 18.86
N GLN A 357 -2.86 2.13 18.25
CA GLN A 357 -1.58 1.93 18.95
C GLN A 357 -0.50 2.89 18.42
N PHE A 358 0.47 3.31 19.24
CA PHE A 358 1.67 3.95 18.69
C PHE A 358 2.50 2.97 17.86
N VAL A 359 3.04 3.46 16.74
CA VAL A 359 3.91 2.69 15.85
C VAL A 359 5.21 2.33 16.57
N PRO A 360 5.73 1.08 16.45
CA PRO A 360 7.07 0.78 16.92
C PRO A 360 8.10 1.58 16.12
N LEU A 361 9.15 2.08 16.78
CA LEU A 361 10.31 2.61 16.04
C LEU A 361 10.92 1.49 15.17
N ASP A 362 11.56 1.85 14.06
CA ASP A 362 12.07 0.95 13.01
C ASP A 362 13.30 0.12 13.44
N VAL A 363 13.23 -0.46 14.63
CA VAL A 363 14.16 -1.40 15.21
C VAL A 363 13.68 -2.82 14.89
N PRO A 364 14.51 -3.69 14.30
CA PRO A 364 14.07 -5.01 13.83
C PRO A 364 13.37 -5.87 14.90
N ARG A 365 13.89 -5.87 16.14
CA ARG A 365 13.31 -6.64 17.26
C ARG A 365 11.95 -6.10 17.71
N TRP A 366 11.75 -4.78 17.62
CA TRP A 366 10.52 -4.12 18.03
C TRP A 366 9.42 -4.32 16.99
N GLY A 367 9.76 -4.13 15.71
CA GLY A 367 8.87 -4.47 14.60
C GLY A 367 8.50 -5.96 14.57
N GLN A 368 9.43 -6.87 14.88
CA GLN A 368 9.13 -8.30 15.00
C GLN A 368 8.09 -8.58 16.09
N ARG A 369 8.25 -7.96 17.26
CA ARG A 369 7.31 -8.13 18.37
C ARG A 369 5.92 -7.61 18.00
N PHE A 370 5.86 -6.42 17.41
CA PHE A 370 4.64 -5.80 16.93
C PHE A 370 3.90 -6.69 15.93
N LEU A 371 4.58 -7.15 14.88
CA LEU A 371 3.97 -7.99 13.85
C LEU A 371 3.61 -9.39 14.37
N ALA A 372 4.39 -9.96 15.29
CA ALA A 372 4.07 -11.25 15.90
C ALA A 372 2.77 -11.21 16.72
N HIS A 373 2.49 -10.09 17.38
CA HIS A 373 1.24 -9.87 18.11
C HIS A 373 0.08 -9.59 17.16
N TRP A 374 0.19 -8.52 16.36
CA TRP A 374 -0.90 -8.00 15.55
C TRP A 374 -1.16 -8.77 14.27
N ARG A 375 -0.20 -9.55 13.76
CA ARG A 375 -0.21 -10.36 12.52
C ARG A 375 -1.19 -9.81 11.45
N PRO A 376 -0.98 -8.59 10.96
CA PRO A 376 -1.86 -7.99 9.97
C PRO A 376 -1.87 -8.81 8.69
N GLN A 377 -3.00 -8.80 7.98
CA GLN A 377 -3.13 -9.43 6.66
C GLN A 377 -2.80 -8.46 5.51
N ALA A 378 -2.84 -7.15 5.77
CA ALA A 378 -2.34 -6.13 4.87
C ALA A 378 -1.89 -4.91 5.68
N VAL A 379 -0.94 -4.15 5.12
CA VAL A 379 -0.42 -2.89 5.69
C VAL A 379 -0.61 -1.76 4.70
N VAL A 380 -1.02 -0.60 5.20
CA VAL A 380 -1.21 0.64 4.44
C VAL A 380 -0.39 1.73 5.12
N PHE A 381 0.72 2.11 4.51
CA PHE A 381 1.50 3.29 4.89
C PHE A 381 0.94 4.53 4.17
N THR A 382 1.17 5.71 4.75
CA THR A 382 0.63 6.99 4.25
C THR A 382 1.76 7.96 3.94
N GLU A 383 1.61 8.77 2.90
CA GLU A 383 2.57 9.83 2.51
C GLU A 383 4.03 9.34 2.35
N SER A 384 4.92 9.75 3.25
CA SER A 384 6.37 9.50 3.15
C SER A 384 6.86 8.47 4.17
N GLU A 385 5.97 7.64 4.74
CA GLU A 385 6.28 6.64 5.77
C GLU A 385 7.04 5.41 5.20
N LEU A 386 8.29 5.64 4.82
CA LEU A 386 9.20 4.67 4.22
C LEU A 386 10.15 4.08 5.27
N TRP A 387 9.74 2.96 5.86
CA TRP A 387 10.46 2.30 6.96
C TRP A 387 11.15 1.00 6.52
N PRO A 388 12.47 0.99 6.24
CA PRO A 388 13.14 -0.16 5.61
C PRO A 388 13.03 -1.46 6.42
N ASN A 389 13.10 -1.40 7.76
CA ASN A 389 13.03 -2.62 8.58
C ASN A 389 11.59 -3.12 8.70
N LEU A 390 10.60 -2.26 8.96
CA LEU A 390 9.18 -2.62 9.02
C LEU A 390 8.67 -3.16 7.69
N ILE A 391 8.94 -2.49 6.57
CA ILE A 391 8.59 -2.98 5.23
C ILE A 391 9.28 -4.33 4.95
N GLY A 392 10.55 -4.44 5.32
CA GLY A 392 11.28 -5.71 5.20
C GLY A 392 10.79 -6.82 6.11
N LEU A 393 10.19 -6.50 7.27
CA LEU A 393 9.57 -7.48 8.16
C LEU A 393 8.22 -7.93 7.62
N CYS A 394 7.40 -7.01 7.10
CA CYS A 394 6.14 -7.34 6.43
C CYS A 394 6.39 -8.28 5.25
N HIS A 395 7.37 -7.97 4.40
CA HIS A 395 7.79 -8.83 3.29
C HIS A 395 8.24 -10.21 3.76
N ARG A 396 9.03 -10.30 4.84
CA ARG A 396 9.45 -11.58 5.43
C ARG A 396 8.30 -12.42 5.97
N GLN A 397 7.20 -11.78 6.38
CA GLN A 397 5.98 -12.43 6.88
C GLN A 397 4.93 -12.62 5.79
N ASN A 398 5.24 -12.28 4.53
CA ASN A 398 4.31 -12.28 3.39
C ASN A 398 3.07 -11.41 3.60
N VAL A 399 3.21 -10.32 4.36
CA VAL A 399 2.14 -9.33 4.52
C VAL A 399 2.28 -8.32 3.37
N PRO A 400 1.28 -8.18 2.49
CA PRO A 400 1.28 -7.16 1.44
C PRO A 400 1.29 -5.76 2.05
N VAL A 401 2.10 -4.88 1.48
CA VAL A 401 2.26 -3.50 1.93
C VAL A 401 1.86 -2.57 0.80
N ALA A 402 0.97 -1.62 1.07
CA ALA A 402 0.61 -0.54 0.17
C ALA A 402 1.08 0.80 0.72
N LEU A 403 1.30 1.76 -0.18
CA LEU A 403 1.50 3.17 0.16
C LEU A 403 0.34 3.98 -0.45
N VAL A 404 -0.37 4.75 0.37
CA VAL A 404 -1.43 5.66 -0.08
C VAL A 404 -1.01 7.12 0.10
N ASN A 405 -1.50 7.96 -0.80
CA ASN A 405 -1.11 9.38 -0.88
C ASN A 405 0.41 9.60 -0.89
N GLY A 406 1.15 8.68 -1.53
CA GLY A 406 2.60 8.61 -1.47
C GLY A 406 3.25 9.91 -1.93
N ARG A 407 4.09 10.49 -1.07
CA ARG A 407 4.82 11.73 -1.35
C ARG A 407 6.31 11.46 -1.40
N MET A 408 6.96 11.91 -2.46
CA MET A 408 8.40 11.85 -2.67
C MET A 408 8.89 13.22 -3.13
N SER A 409 9.06 14.14 -2.18
CA SER A 409 9.57 15.49 -2.47
C SER A 409 10.95 15.45 -3.12
N GLU A 410 11.31 16.48 -3.89
CA GLU A 410 12.61 16.57 -4.57
C GLU A 410 13.79 16.36 -3.61
N HIS A 411 13.75 16.96 -2.42
CA HIS A 411 14.76 16.76 -1.38
C HIS A 411 14.84 15.29 -0.92
N SER A 412 13.69 14.64 -0.70
CA SER A 412 13.65 13.23 -0.29
C SER A 412 14.13 12.32 -1.41
N PHE A 413 13.76 12.62 -2.67
CA PHE A 413 14.21 11.93 -3.86
C PHE A 413 15.73 11.98 -4.00
N LYS A 414 16.35 13.16 -3.85
CA LYS A 414 17.81 13.34 -3.87
C LYS A 414 18.49 12.51 -2.77
N ASN A 415 17.94 12.49 -1.56
CA ASN A 415 18.51 11.74 -0.43
C ASN A 415 18.37 10.22 -0.61
N TRP A 416 17.20 9.74 -1.02
CA TRP A 416 17.02 8.33 -1.38
C TRP A 416 17.84 7.94 -2.60
N GLY A 417 18.12 8.89 -3.50
CA GLY A 417 19.02 8.76 -4.65
C GLY A 417 20.45 8.37 -4.25
N LYS A 418 20.97 8.92 -3.14
CA LYS A 418 22.29 8.56 -2.59
C LYS A 418 22.33 7.11 -2.09
N LEU A 419 21.19 6.56 -1.67
CA LEU A 419 21.03 5.19 -1.17
C LEU A 419 20.14 4.34 -2.09
N ARG A 420 20.25 4.53 -3.41
CA ARG A 420 19.44 3.85 -4.44
C ARG A 420 19.23 2.35 -4.22
N PRO A 421 20.25 1.55 -3.86
CA PRO A 421 20.04 0.12 -3.61
C PRO A 421 19.11 -0.18 -2.42
N VAL A 422 19.10 0.66 -1.37
CA VAL A 422 18.15 0.57 -0.25
C VAL A 422 16.76 0.95 -0.72
N ALA A 423 16.64 2.12 -1.38
CA ALA A 423 15.38 2.67 -1.87
C ALA A 423 14.69 1.67 -2.79
N ARG A 424 15.39 1.20 -3.83
CA ARG A 424 14.89 0.19 -4.77
C ARG A 424 14.42 -1.06 -4.04
N ARG A 425 15.25 -1.63 -3.15
CA ARG A 425 14.89 -2.89 -2.47
C ARG A 425 13.67 -2.74 -1.55
N MET A 426 13.47 -1.55 -0.99
CA MET A 426 12.31 -1.22 -0.18
C MET A 426 11.07 -1.01 -1.05
N LEU A 427 11.17 -0.18 -2.09
CA LEU A 427 10.06 0.18 -2.98
C LEU A 427 9.54 -1.02 -3.79
N GLU A 428 10.42 -1.94 -4.19
CA GLU A 428 10.04 -3.20 -4.85
C GLU A 428 9.20 -4.14 -3.97
N ARG A 429 9.11 -3.91 -2.65
CA ARG A 429 8.32 -4.73 -1.72
C ARG A 429 6.89 -4.25 -1.54
N PHE A 430 6.55 -3.06 -2.05
CA PHE A 430 5.18 -2.61 -2.05
C PHE A 430 4.37 -3.43 -3.08
N ALA A 431 3.20 -3.90 -2.65
CA ALA A 431 2.21 -4.50 -3.53
C ALA A 431 1.75 -3.48 -4.58
N TRP A 432 1.56 -2.23 -4.16
CA TRP A 432 1.31 -1.08 -5.02
C TRP A 432 1.56 0.22 -4.25
N ILE A 433 1.80 1.31 -4.98
CA ILE A 433 1.97 2.67 -4.48
C ILE A 433 0.97 3.58 -5.20
N ALA A 434 0.12 4.27 -4.44
CA ALA A 434 -0.71 5.36 -4.94
C ALA A 434 -0.03 6.68 -4.61
N ALA A 435 0.66 7.26 -5.61
CA ALA A 435 1.32 8.55 -5.46
C ALA A 435 0.30 9.69 -5.40
N ARG A 436 0.67 10.79 -4.74
CA ARG A 436 -0.18 11.99 -4.63
C ARG A 436 -0.26 12.76 -5.95
N SER A 437 0.85 12.89 -6.66
CA SER A 437 0.96 13.57 -7.95
C SER A 437 1.73 12.72 -8.97
N GLU A 438 1.67 13.12 -10.24
CA GLU A 438 2.43 12.45 -11.31
C GLU A 438 3.95 12.64 -11.13
N GLU A 439 4.37 13.79 -10.58
CA GLU A 439 5.77 14.05 -10.21
C GLU A 439 6.23 13.10 -9.09
N ASP A 440 5.44 12.94 -8.03
CA ASP A 440 5.72 12.00 -6.95
C ASP A 440 5.82 10.56 -7.52
N ALA A 441 4.93 10.20 -8.46
CA ALA A 441 4.93 8.90 -9.14
C ALA A 441 6.22 8.65 -9.92
N GLU A 442 6.71 9.66 -10.64
CA GLU A 442 7.96 9.60 -11.40
C GLU A 442 9.17 9.45 -10.48
N HIS A 443 9.24 10.20 -9.38
CA HIS A 443 10.28 10.02 -8.38
C HIS A 443 10.30 8.60 -7.78
N PHE A 444 9.13 8.03 -7.45
CA PHE A 444 9.05 6.66 -6.99
C PHE A 444 9.53 5.66 -8.05
N ARG A 445 9.15 5.85 -9.31
CA ARG A 445 9.57 5.02 -10.45
C ARG A 445 11.10 5.03 -10.60
N GLN A 446 11.72 6.22 -10.59
CA GLN A 446 13.18 6.36 -10.67
C GLN A 446 13.93 5.76 -9.49
N LEU A 447 13.32 5.74 -8.29
CA LEU A 447 13.89 5.06 -7.12
C LEU A 447 13.68 3.54 -7.13
N GLY A 448 12.90 3.00 -8.06
CA GLY A 448 12.73 1.56 -8.27
C GLY A 448 11.37 0.98 -7.83
N ALA A 449 10.35 1.81 -7.64
CA ALA A 449 8.97 1.33 -7.49
C ALA A 449 8.49 0.65 -8.77
N ARG A 450 7.79 -0.48 -8.63
CA ARG A 450 7.35 -1.32 -9.77
C ARG A 450 5.87 -1.32 -10.03
N SER A 451 5.07 -1.09 -8.99
CA SER A 451 3.61 -1.06 -9.09
C SER A 451 3.12 0.28 -8.57
N LEU A 452 2.77 1.15 -9.51
CA LEU A 452 2.15 2.44 -9.24
C LEU A 452 0.71 2.41 -9.72
N THR A 453 -0.20 2.98 -8.94
CA THR A 453 -1.58 3.25 -9.38
C THR A 453 -1.66 4.65 -9.96
N LYS A 454 -2.80 5.00 -10.57
CA LYS A 454 -3.12 6.38 -10.95
C LYS A 454 -2.86 7.30 -9.74
N ALA A 455 -2.14 8.40 -9.99
CA ALA A 455 -1.87 9.38 -8.96
C ALA A 455 -3.14 10.15 -8.57
N GLY A 456 -3.22 10.57 -7.32
CA GLY A 456 -4.31 11.38 -6.79
C GLY A 456 -4.11 11.69 -5.31
N ASP A 457 -4.63 12.85 -4.89
CA ASP A 457 -4.48 13.33 -3.51
C ASP A 457 -5.74 13.03 -2.69
N LEU A 458 -5.56 12.28 -1.61
CA LEU A 458 -6.64 12.00 -0.66
C LEU A 458 -7.14 13.25 0.07
N LYS A 459 -6.32 14.30 0.18
CA LYS A 459 -6.71 15.58 0.79
C LYS A 459 -7.74 16.32 -0.06
N THR A 460 -7.71 16.13 -1.38
CA THR A 460 -8.70 16.72 -2.29
C THR A 460 -9.89 15.78 -2.55
N ALA A 461 -9.88 14.57 -1.99
CA ALA A 461 -10.93 13.58 -2.16
C ALA A 461 -12.04 13.62 -1.08
N ALA A 462 -12.08 14.66 -0.25
CA ALA A 462 -13.14 14.81 0.76
C ALA A 462 -14.52 14.96 0.08
N PRO A 463 -15.60 14.35 0.64
CA PRO A 463 -16.94 14.55 0.12
C PRO A 463 -17.38 16.03 0.26
N PRO A 464 -18.37 16.49 -0.52
CA PRO A 464 -18.99 17.79 -0.33
C PRO A 464 -19.53 17.94 1.11
N LEU A 465 -19.53 19.18 1.63
CA LEU A 465 -20.08 19.43 2.96
C LEU A 465 -21.56 18.99 3.01
N PRO A 466 -21.97 18.28 4.09
CA PRO A 466 -23.35 17.85 4.24
C PRO A 466 -24.27 19.07 4.39
N VAL A 467 -25.55 18.87 4.09
CA VAL A 467 -26.62 19.84 4.27
C VAL A 467 -27.88 19.10 4.70
N ASP A 468 -28.68 19.72 5.56
CA ASP A 468 -30.07 19.29 5.77
C ASP A 468 -30.91 19.84 4.61
N GLU A 469 -31.41 18.94 3.76
CA GLU A 469 -32.19 19.31 2.57
C GLU A 469 -33.49 20.04 2.91
N ALA A 470 -34.12 19.74 4.06
CA ALA A 470 -35.34 20.43 4.48
C ALA A 470 -35.03 21.87 4.89
N GLU A 471 -33.90 22.09 5.57
CA GLU A 471 -33.43 23.42 5.95
C GLU A 471 -33.02 24.25 4.73
N LEU A 472 -32.32 23.64 3.77
CA LEU A 472 -31.95 24.29 2.51
C LEU A 472 -33.18 24.82 1.78
N LEU A 473 -34.21 23.98 1.60
CA LEU A 473 -35.46 24.37 0.94
C LEU A 473 -36.19 25.48 1.73
N ALA A 474 -36.23 25.38 3.05
CA ALA A 474 -36.87 26.38 3.90
C ALA A 474 -36.21 27.77 3.76
N VAL A 475 -34.87 27.83 3.80
CA VAL A 475 -34.14 29.08 3.64
C VAL A 475 -34.24 29.59 2.20
N GLN A 476 -34.19 28.74 1.18
CA GLN A 476 -34.40 29.14 -0.21
C GLN A 476 -35.75 29.83 -0.43
N HIS A 477 -36.82 29.28 0.17
CA HIS A 477 -38.14 29.91 0.14
C HIS A 477 -38.17 31.26 0.86
N GLN A 478 -37.50 31.37 2.02
CA GLN A 478 -37.39 32.65 2.76
C GLN A 478 -36.65 33.72 1.97
N LEU A 479 -35.63 33.33 1.21
CA LEU A 479 -34.85 34.25 0.37
C LEU A 479 -35.58 34.65 -0.92
N ALA A 480 -36.66 33.96 -1.29
CA ALA A 480 -37.54 34.29 -2.42
C ALA A 480 -36.80 34.57 -3.75
N GLY A 481 -35.72 33.81 -4.01
CA GLY A 481 -34.94 33.93 -5.25
C GLY A 481 -34.07 35.19 -5.37
N ARG A 482 -33.91 35.98 -4.30
CA ARG A 482 -33.00 37.13 -4.31
C ARG A 482 -31.56 36.68 -4.58
N PRO A 483 -30.75 37.45 -5.33
CA PRO A 483 -29.34 37.13 -5.52
C PRO A 483 -28.61 37.10 -4.18
N VAL A 484 -27.65 36.19 -4.03
CA VAL A 484 -26.88 36.02 -2.80
C VAL A 484 -25.39 36.04 -3.11
N PHE A 485 -24.64 36.86 -2.37
CA PHE A 485 -23.19 36.84 -2.32
C PHE A 485 -22.75 36.36 -0.93
N LEU A 486 -21.75 35.49 -0.84
CA LEU A 486 -21.29 34.92 0.43
C LEU A 486 -19.83 35.30 0.71
N ALA A 487 -19.59 35.89 1.89
CA ALA A 487 -18.26 36.01 2.48
C ALA A 487 -18.11 34.96 3.59
N ALA A 488 -17.33 33.91 3.31
CA ALA A 488 -17.21 32.74 4.18
C ALA A 488 -15.93 32.74 5.02
N SER A 489 -16.06 32.37 6.29
CA SER A 489 -14.97 32.27 7.27
C SER A 489 -14.15 33.58 7.42
N THR A 490 -14.84 34.71 7.54
CA THR A 490 -14.22 36.04 7.67
C THR A 490 -13.52 36.24 9.02
N HIS A 491 -12.48 37.07 9.02
CA HIS A 491 -11.68 37.43 10.20
C HIS A 491 -11.63 38.94 10.42
N GLU A 492 -11.23 39.32 11.64
CA GLU A 492 -11.13 40.73 12.03
C GLU A 492 -10.20 41.50 11.10
N GLY A 493 -10.70 42.64 10.62
CA GLY A 493 -10.01 43.54 9.69
C GLY A 493 -10.52 43.40 8.26
N GLU A 494 -11.14 42.28 7.89
CA GLU A 494 -11.72 42.10 6.56
C GLU A 494 -13.11 42.74 6.44
N GLU A 495 -13.80 42.96 7.56
CA GLU A 495 -15.18 43.45 7.56
C GLU A 495 -15.32 44.90 7.06
N ASP A 496 -14.27 45.72 7.16
CA ASP A 496 -14.29 47.08 6.62
C ASP A 496 -14.27 47.08 5.08
N ALA A 497 -13.44 46.22 4.49
CA ALA A 497 -13.44 45.99 3.04
C ALA A 497 -14.79 45.40 2.59
N LEU A 498 -15.33 44.43 3.33
CA LEU A 498 -16.65 43.87 3.04
C LEU A 498 -17.77 44.91 3.16
N ARG A 499 -17.68 45.88 4.08
CA ARG A 499 -18.65 46.98 4.19
C ARG A 499 -18.68 47.83 2.92
N GLN A 500 -17.52 48.20 2.40
CA GLN A 500 -17.42 48.93 1.15
C GLN A 500 -17.95 48.10 -0.03
N THR A 501 -17.58 46.81 -0.11
CA THR A 501 -18.09 45.89 -1.14
C THR A 501 -19.62 45.78 -1.09
N VAL A 502 -20.22 45.60 0.10
CA VAL A 502 -21.67 45.52 0.28
C VAL A 502 -22.36 46.80 -0.19
N GLN A 503 -21.82 47.97 0.14
CA GLN A 503 -22.38 49.26 -0.29
C GLN A 503 -22.37 49.38 -1.81
N THR A 504 -21.24 49.09 -2.45
CA THR A 504 -21.10 49.13 -3.92
C THR A 504 -22.04 48.15 -4.60
N LEU A 505 -22.09 46.90 -4.13
CA LEU A 505 -22.94 45.87 -4.71
C LEU A 505 -24.42 46.21 -4.54
N ARG A 506 -24.84 46.75 -3.39
CA ARG A 506 -26.23 47.15 -3.17
C ARG A 506 -26.69 48.33 -4.00
N ALA A 507 -25.81 49.29 -4.26
CA ALA A 507 -26.12 50.41 -5.14
C ALA A 507 -26.47 49.92 -6.56
N ARG A 508 -25.85 48.81 -7.00
CA ARG A 508 -26.09 48.21 -8.32
C ARG A 508 -27.19 47.14 -8.32
N PHE A 509 -27.32 46.38 -7.24
CA PHE A 509 -28.27 45.27 -7.07
C PHE A 509 -29.06 45.46 -5.76
N PRO A 510 -30.14 46.27 -5.75
CA PRO A 510 -30.84 46.63 -4.51
C PRO A 510 -31.41 45.44 -3.72
N SER A 511 -31.76 44.34 -4.39
CA SER A 511 -32.29 43.12 -3.77
C SER A 511 -31.22 42.12 -3.32
N LEU A 512 -29.93 42.34 -3.61
CA LEU A 512 -28.83 41.45 -3.23
C LEU A 512 -28.77 41.26 -1.70
N LEU A 513 -28.61 40.02 -1.27
CA LEU A 513 -28.23 39.67 0.10
C LEU A 513 -26.75 39.30 0.15
N THR A 514 -26.01 39.90 1.08
CA THR A 514 -24.68 39.44 1.44
C THR A 514 -24.74 38.59 2.71
N ILE A 515 -24.44 37.31 2.61
CA ILE A 515 -24.28 36.44 3.77
C ILE A 515 -22.84 36.57 4.27
N ILE A 516 -22.65 36.83 5.56
CA ILE A 516 -21.34 36.89 6.20
C ILE A 516 -21.25 35.80 7.26
N VAL A 517 -20.34 34.85 7.06
CA VAL A 517 -20.07 33.76 8.01
C VAL A 517 -18.73 34.06 8.69
N PRO A 518 -18.70 34.62 9.91
CA PRO A 518 -17.45 34.80 10.63
C PRO A 518 -16.84 33.44 10.98
N ARG A 519 -15.50 33.33 10.91
CA ARG A 519 -14.82 32.08 11.33
C ARG A 519 -15.09 31.72 12.79
N HIS A 520 -15.28 32.76 13.60
CA HIS A 520 -15.50 32.71 15.04
C HIS A 520 -16.94 33.18 15.33
N PRO A 521 -17.88 32.26 15.57
CA PRO A 521 -19.30 32.56 15.84
C PRO A 521 -19.52 33.63 16.91
N GLU A 522 -18.68 33.66 17.93
CA GLU A 522 -18.71 34.63 19.03
C GLU A 522 -18.59 36.09 18.54
N ARG A 523 -18.04 36.31 17.34
CA ARG A 523 -17.94 37.63 16.71
C ARG A 523 -19.23 38.09 16.04
N GLY A 524 -20.25 37.23 15.92
CA GLY A 524 -21.49 37.53 15.19
C GLY A 524 -22.18 38.82 15.63
N ALA A 525 -22.22 39.09 16.94
CA ALA A 525 -22.79 40.34 17.47
C ALA A 525 -22.00 41.58 17.01
N ALA A 526 -20.67 41.53 17.08
CA ALA A 526 -19.81 42.62 16.66
C ALA A 526 -19.92 42.86 15.15
N VAL A 527 -19.92 41.79 14.33
CA VAL A 527 -20.10 41.88 12.88
C VAL A 527 -21.47 42.46 12.55
N SER A 528 -22.55 41.99 13.18
CA SER A 528 -23.90 42.53 12.98
C SER A 528 -23.98 44.04 13.24
N ALA A 529 -23.34 44.52 14.32
CA ALA A 529 -23.29 45.94 14.64
C ALA A 529 -22.58 46.78 13.56
N LEU A 530 -21.53 46.24 12.91
CA LEU A 530 -20.82 46.91 11.81
C LEU A 530 -21.70 47.14 10.56
N PHE A 531 -22.83 46.44 10.46
CA PHE A 531 -23.80 46.55 9.38
C PHE A 531 -25.16 47.07 9.87
N GLY A 532 -25.16 47.90 10.92
CA GLY A 532 -26.37 48.58 11.40
C GLY A 532 -27.35 47.66 12.16
N GLY A 533 -26.85 46.57 12.76
CA GLY A 533 -27.69 45.61 13.48
C GLY A 533 -28.28 44.54 12.56
N ALA A 534 -27.51 44.07 11.58
CA ALA A 534 -27.94 43.05 10.63
C ALA A 534 -28.47 41.78 11.35
N PRO A 535 -29.52 41.12 10.82
CA PRO A 535 -30.10 39.92 11.42
C PRO A 535 -29.04 38.82 11.61
N ARG A 536 -29.20 38.03 12.67
CA ARG A 536 -28.27 36.97 13.07
C ARG A 536 -28.91 35.59 13.08
N ARG A 537 -28.27 34.63 12.39
CA ARG A 537 -28.69 33.22 12.32
C ARG A 537 -28.74 32.59 13.72
N ALA A 538 -27.74 32.84 14.58
CA ALA A 538 -27.69 32.25 15.93
C ALA A 538 -28.84 32.71 16.84
N LEU A 539 -29.50 33.82 16.52
CA LEU A 539 -30.67 34.34 17.23
C LEU A 539 -32.00 33.87 16.60
N GLY A 540 -31.96 32.98 15.61
CA GLY A 540 -33.14 32.53 14.87
C GLY A 540 -33.75 33.62 13.97
N GLN A 541 -33.00 34.70 13.70
CA GLN A 541 -33.49 35.81 12.88
C GLN A 541 -33.33 35.51 11.39
N VAL A 542 -34.37 35.84 10.64
CA VAL A 542 -34.44 35.71 9.18
C VAL A 542 -34.34 37.11 8.56
N PRO A 543 -33.55 37.30 7.49
CA PRO A 543 -33.43 38.60 6.86
C PRO A 543 -34.73 39.00 6.16
N ALA A 544 -35.16 40.24 6.39
CA ALA A 544 -36.24 40.86 5.65
C ALA A 544 -35.80 41.13 4.18
N PRO A 545 -36.76 41.31 3.25
CA PRO A 545 -36.44 41.63 1.86
C PRO A 545 -35.53 42.85 1.67
N THR A 546 -35.59 43.81 2.60
CA THR A 546 -34.79 45.05 2.58
C THR A 546 -33.39 44.88 3.19
N ASP A 547 -33.11 43.80 3.92
CA ASP A 547 -31.85 43.63 4.65
C ASP A 547 -30.66 43.35 3.74
N ALA A 548 -29.56 44.07 3.95
CA ALA A 548 -28.33 43.96 3.14
C ALA A 548 -27.50 42.76 3.44
N VAL A 549 -27.46 42.45 4.72
CA VAL A 549 -26.51 41.54 5.29
C VAL A 549 -27.28 40.59 6.17
N TRP A 550 -26.91 39.33 6.11
CA TRP A 550 -27.31 38.34 7.08
C TRP A 550 -26.06 37.74 7.70
N VAL A 551 -25.93 37.88 9.02
CA VAL A 551 -24.77 37.38 9.75
C VAL A 551 -25.06 35.96 10.21
N CYS A 552 -24.34 35.01 9.64
CA CYS A 552 -24.52 33.59 9.90
C CYS A 552 -23.43 33.09 10.85
N ASP A 553 -23.68 33.27 12.14
CA ASP A 553 -22.75 33.06 13.25
C ASP A 553 -22.99 31.74 13.99
N THR A 554 -23.09 30.66 13.22
CA THR A 554 -23.31 29.30 13.70
C THR A 554 -22.24 28.34 13.14
N LEU A 555 -22.02 27.21 13.81
CA LEU A 555 -21.02 26.22 13.41
C LEU A 555 -21.66 25.09 12.58
N GLY A 556 -20.96 24.66 11.54
CA GLY A 556 -21.34 23.48 10.76
C GLY A 556 -22.32 23.72 9.61
N GLU A 557 -22.83 24.94 9.44
CA GLU A 557 -23.81 25.30 8.39
C GLU A 557 -23.16 25.80 7.08
N LEU A 558 -21.82 25.76 6.93
CA LEU A 558 -21.17 26.24 5.70
C LEU A 558 -21.67 25.52 4.43
N GLY A 559 -22.00 24.23 4.52
CA GLY A 559 -22.57 23.47 3.40
C GLY A 559 -23.92 24.01 2.91
N LEU A 560 -24.73 24.56 3.81
CA LEU A 560 -25.98 25.25 3.49
C LEU A 560 -25.69 26.57 2.76
N PHE A 561 -24.84 27.42 3.32
CA PHE A 561 -24.58 28.75 2.76
C PHE A 561 -23.88 28.71 1.40
N TYR A 562 -22.98 27.76 1.16
CA TYR A 562 -22.36 27.59 -0.16
C TYR A 562 -23.40 27.28 -1.25
N ARG A 563 -24.34 26.38 -0.97
CA ARG A 563 -25.43 26.02 -1.90
C ARG A 563 -26.44 27.15 -2.14
N LEU A 564 -26.57 28.09 -1.21
CA LEU A 564 -27.45 29.26 -1.35
C LEU A 564 -26.85 30.35 -2.25
N ALA A 565 -25.54 30.54 -2.22
CA ALA A 565 -24.90 31.70 -2.83
C ALA A 565 -24.39 31.48 -4.26
N GLY A 566 -23.63 30.41 -4.51
CA GLY A 566 -22.95 30.18 -5.79
C GLY A 566 -21.85 31.20 -6.13
N ILE A 567 -21.75 32.35 -5.44
CA ILE A 567 -20.69 33.36 -5.55
C ILE A 567 -20.07 33.56 -4.17
N VAL A 568 -18.81 33.14 -4.01
CA VAL A 568 -18.18 32.99 -2.69
C VAL A 568 -16.83 33.66 -2.61
N PHE A 569 -16.68 34.57 -1.65
CA PHE A 569 -15.41 35.08 -1.19
C PHE A 569 -14.92 34.28 0.04
N ILE A 570 -13.68 33.78 -0.01
CA ILE A 570 -13.07 33.03 1.08
C ILE A 570 -12.21 33.98 1.92
N GLY A 571 -12.61 34.19 3.18
CA GLY A 571 -11.94 35.10 4.11
C GLY A 571 -10.62 34.58 4.69
N ASN A 572 -10.12 35.29 5.69
CA ASN A 572 -8.78 35.21 6.26
C ASN A 572 -7.67 35.45 5.22
N SER A 573 -7.96 36.23 4.17
CA SER A 573 -7.17 36.25 2.94
C SER A 573 -6.84 37.66 2.45
N LEU A 574 -7.57 38.70 2.87
CA LEU A 574 -7.27 40.08 2.46
C LEU A 574 -6.00 40.64 3.13
N PRO A 575 -5.38 41.68 2.54
CA PRO A 575 -4.21 42.33 3.12
C PRO A 575 -4.40 42.83 4.56
N ASP A 576 -5.61 43.31 4.90
CA ASP A 576 -5.94 44.02 6.15
C ASP A 576 -6.34 43.10 7.32
N VAL A 577 -6.30 41.78 7.11
CA VAL A 577 -6.64 40.80 8.16
C VAL A 577 -5.68 40.90 9.35
N ARG A 578 -6.23 41.01 10.56
CA ARG A 578 -5.46 41.25 11.80
C ARG A 578 -4.96 39.97 12.48
N THR A 579 -5.48 38.82 12.09
CA THR A 579 -5.14 37.51 12.68
C THR A 579 -3.94 36.83 12.03
N GLY A 580 -3.20 37.54 11.17
CA GLY A 580 -2.04 37.02 10.43
C GLY A 580 -2.39 36.41 9.07
N GLY A 581 -3.68 36.20 8.78
CA GLY A 581 -4.16 35.70 7.49
C GLY A 581 -3.90 34.21 7.25
N GLY A 582 -3.98 33.80 5.99
CA GLY A 582 -3.59 32.47 5.51
C GLY A 582 -4.68 31.70 4.79
N GLY A 583 -5.87 32.28 4.61
CA GLY A 583 -6.98 31.70 3.87
C GLY A 583 -7.69 30.58 4.62
N HIS A 584 -8.65 29.96 3.93
CA HIS A 584 -9.37 28.75 4.35
C HIS A 584 -9.45 27.76 3.20
N ASN A 585 -10.01 26.57 3.46
CA ASN A 585 -10.08 25.46 2.52
C ASN A 585 -10.95 25.80 1.28
N PRO A 586 -10.36 25.99 0.09
CA PRO A 586 -11.13 26.39 -1.09
C PRO A 586 -11.84 25.22 -1.77
N PHE A 587 -11.47 23.97 -1.45
CA PHE A 587 -12.13 22.80 -2.03
C PHE A 587 -13.55 22.58 -1.50
N GLU A 588 -13.91 23.14 -0.34
CA GLU A 588 -15.27 23.03 0.21
C GLU A 588 -16.30 23.71 -0.69
N PRO A 589 -16.19 25.01 -1.00
CA PRO A 589 -17.11 25.67 -1.92
C PRO A 589 -16.91 25.24 -3.38
N ALA A 590 -15.68 24.91 -3.81
CA ALA A 590 -15.43 24.45 -5.17
C ALA A 590 -16.25 23.20 -5.54
N ARG A 591 -16.48 22.28 -4.59
CA ARG A 591 -17.31 21.07 -4.83
C ARG A 591 -18.80 21.35 -4.90
N LEU A 592 -19.23 22.55 -4.52
CA LEU A 592 -20.63 22.96 -4.37
C LEU A 592 -21.02 24.02 -5.40
N ASP A 593 -20.48 23.92 -6.62
CA ASP A 593 -20.83 24.77 -7.77
C ASP A 593 -20.68 26.28 -7.49
N CYS A 594 -19.67 26.65 -6.70
CA CYS A 594 -19.40 28.04 -6.36
C CYS A 594 -18.30 28.65 -7.24
N ALA A 595 -18.54 29.85 -7.78
CA ALA A 595 -17.48 30.73 -8.29
C ALA A 595 -16.74 31.36 -7.11
N LEU A 596 -15.40 31.34 -7.14
CA LEU A 596 -14.57 31.61 -5.97
C LEU A 596 -13.66 32.83 -6.15
N ALA A 597 -13.63 33.67 -5.11
CA ALA A 597 -12.58 34.67 -4.92
C ALA A 597 -11.89 34.52 -3.56
N THR A 598 -10.65 34.97 -3.50
CA THR A 598 -9.83 35.03 -2.28
C THR A 598 -8.96 36.28 -2.30
N GLY A 599 -8.52 36.76 -1.14
CA GLY A 599 -7.41 37.68 -1.05
C GLY A 599 -6.04 37.01 -1.25
N PRO A 600 -4.95 37.80 -1.35
CA PRO A 600 -3.61 37.29 -1.64
C PRO A 600 -2.97 36.48 -0.50
N ARG A 601 -3.45 36.61 0.75
CA ARG A 601 -2.88 35.93 1.93
C ARG A 601 -3.42 34.51 2.10
N VAL A 602 -2.94 33.57 1.28
CA VAL A 602 -3.38 32.16 1.29
C VAL A 602 -2.34 31.18 1.84
N GLN A 603 -1.35 31.64 2.60
CA GLN A 603 -0.18 30.83 2.99
C GLN A 603 -0.50 29.52 3.74
N ASN A 604 -1.63 29.43 4.46
CA ASN A 604 -2.00 28.19 5.16
C ASN A 604 -2.62 27.15 4.21
N PHE A 605 -3.09 27.58 3.04
CA PHE A 605 -3.75 26.76 2.02
C PHE A 605 -3.07 26.91 0.64
N GLN A 606 -1.80 27.29 0.60
CA GLN A 606 -1.08 27.60 -0.64
C GLN A 606 -1.11 26.43 -1.64
N GLU A 607 -0.93 25.19 -1.17
CA GLU A 607 -1.02 24.01 -2.04
C GLU A 607 -2.43 23.84 -2.66
N ALA A 608 -3.49 24.16 -1.91
CA ALA A 608 -4.87 24.03 -2.39
C ALA A 608 -5.19 25.10 -3.46
N PHE A 609 -4.82 26.36 -3.21
CA PHE A 609 -5.00 27.44 -4.18
C PHE A 609 -4.10 27.27 -5.41
N ALA A 610 -2.89 26.71 -5.26
CA ALA A 610 -2.03 26.38 -6.40
C ALA A 610 -2.65 25.32 -7.30
N VAL A 611 -3.32 24.31 -6.72
CA VAL A 611 -4.04 23.27 -7.47
C VAL A 611 -5.25 23.84 -8.21
N LEU A 612 -6.02 24.73 -7.57
CA LEU A 612 -7.16 25.39 -8.21
C LEU A 612 -6.73 26.41 -9.26
N GLY A 613 -5.56 27.04 -9.10
CA GLY A 613 -4.96 27.91 -10.10
C GLY A 613 -5.93 29.02 -10.56
N GLN A 614 -6.13 29.10 -11.88
CA GLN A 614 -6.96 30.14 -12.50
C GLN A 614 -8.48 29.99 -12.23
N SER A 615 -8.92 28.88 -11.62
CA SER A 615 -10.34 28.70 -11.26
C SER A 615 -10.77 29.52 -10.04
N VAL A 616 -9.83 30.22 -9.38
CA VAL A 616 -10.10 31.12 -8.25
C VAL A 616 -9.53 32.50 -8.56
N THR A 617 -10.36 33.54 -8.42
CA THR A 617 -9.93 34.93 -8.61
C THR A 617 -9.25 35.47 -7.36
N THR A 618 -8.09 36.10 -7.51
CA THR A 618 -7.44 36.81 -6.40
C THR A 618 -7.79 38.29 -6.44
N VAL A 619 -8.29 38.84 -5.33
CA VAL A 619 -8.69 40.25 -5.18
C VAL A 619 -7.90 40.92 -4.06
N HIS A 620 -7.43 42.14 -4.26
CA HIS A 620 -6.57 42.84 -3.30
C HIS A 620 -7.30 43.92 -2.52
N THR A 621 -8.40 44.43 -3.06
CA THR A 621 -9.12 45.59 -2.53
C THR A 621 -10.63 45.35 -2.51
N ALA A 622 -11.36 46.16 -1.74
CA ALA A 622 -12.82 46.12 -1.70
C ALA A 622 -13.46 46.42 -3.07
N ALA A 623 -12.82 47.28 -3.87
CA ALA A 623 -13.24 47.61 -5.23
C ALA A 623 -13.10 46.40 -6.17
N GLU A 624 -11.93 45.74 -6.19
CA GLU A 624 -11.72 44.52 -6.97
C GLU A 624 -12.70 43.40 -6.58
N LEU A 625 -12.99 43.25 -5.29
CA LEU A 625 -13.98 42.28 -4.81
C LEU A 625 -15.39 42.62 -5.31
N ALA A 626 -15.78 43.89 -5.26
CA ALA A 626 -17.08 44.34 -5.76
C ALA A 626 -17.21 44.18 -7.28
N ASP A 627 -16.17 44.48 -8.04
CA ASP A 627 -16.15 44.34 -9.50
C ASP A 627 -16.25 42.86 -9.91
N TRP A 628 -15.48 41.99 -9.25
CA TRP A 628 -15.55 40.55 -9.47
C TRP A 628 -16.94 40.00 -9.14
N ALA A 629 -17.49 40.31 -7.97
CA ALA A 629 -18.83 39.85 -7.58
C ALA A 629 -19.90 40.39 -8.54
N THR A 630 -19.75 41.64 -9.00
CA THR A 630 -20.63 42.24 -10.01
C THR A 630 -20.58 41.50 -11.35
N SER A 631 -19.39 41.08 -11.80
CA SER A 631 -19.25 40.25 -13.01
C SER A 631 -20.01 38.91 -12.85
N MET A 632 -19.81 38.21 -11.73
CA MET A 632 -20.48 36.94 -11.44
C MET A 632 -22.01 37.06 -11.30
N LEU A 633 -22.50 38.24 -10.87
CA LEU A 633 -23.93 38.53 -10.75
C LEU A 633 -24.58 38.86 -12.11
N ASN A 634 -23.90 39.65 -12.96
CA ASN A 634 -24.42 40.06 -14.27
C ASN A 634 -24.37 38.94 -15.33
N ASP A 635 -23.38 38.05 -15.23
CA ASP A 635 -23.12 37.02 -16.23
C ASP A 635 -23.24 35.61 -15.62
N PRO A 636 -24.44 34.99 -15.68
CA PRO A 636 -24.64 33.63 -15.20
C PRO A 636 -23.79 32.58 -15.93
N GLU A 637 -23.45 32.79 -17.21
CA GLU A 637 -22.65 31.85 -17.99
C GLU A 637 -21.18 31.88 -17.55
N CYS A 638 -20.64 33.09 -17.35
CA CYS A 638 -19.32 33.27 -16.76
C CYS A 638 -19.24 32.67 -15.36
N ARG A 639 -20.25 32.93 -14.51
CA ARG A 639 -20.35 32.32 -13.16
C ARG A 639 -20.34 30.79 -13.21
N GLN A 640 -21.17 30.20 -14.06
CA GLN A 640 -21.23 28.73 -14.23
C GLN A 640 -19.91 28.17 -14.74
N THR A 641 -19.25 28.86 -15.66
CA THR A 641 -17.94 28.45 -16.20
C THR A 641 -16.87 28.46 -15.10
N CYS A 642 -16.78 29.52 -14.31
CA CYS A 642 -15.85 29.60 -13.18
C CYS A 642 -16.13 28.52 -12.13
N ALA A 643 -17.40 28.32 -11.77
CA ALA A 643 -17.82 27.28 -10.84
C ALA A 643 -17.48 25.87 -11.36
N ALA A 644 -17.77 25.57 -12.62
CA ALA A 644 -17.49 24.28 -13.24
C ALA A 644 -15.99 23.98 -13.31
N GLN A 645 -15.15 24.99 -13.57
CA GLN A 645 -13.69 24.84 -13.55
C GLN A 645 -13.18 24.51 -12.14
N ALA A 646 -13.64 25.24 -11.12
CA ALA A 646 -13.26 24.99 -9.73
C ALA A 646 -13.74 23.59 -9.28
N GLN A 647 -14.98 23.23 -9.63
CA GLN A 647 -15.56 21.93 -9.33
C GLN A 647 -14.77 20.80 -9.99
N ALA A 648 -14.49 20.88 -11.29
CA ALA A 648 -13.76 19.83 -12.02
C ALA A 648 -12.41 19.49 -11.35
N VAL A 649 -11.69 20.51 -10.87
CA VAL A 649 -10.44 20.33 -10.12
C VAL A 649 -10.70 19.71 -8.73
N ALA A 650 -11.70 20.22 -8.01
CA ALA A 650 -12.03 19.76 -6.65
C ALA A 650 -12.63 18.35 -6.61
N THR A 651 -13.25 17.90 -7.69
CA THR A 651 -13.91 16.60 -7.81
C THR A 651 -13.04 15.53 -8.47
N ALA A 652 -11.89 15.91 -9.06
CA ALA A 652 -11.01 15.03 -9.81
C ALA A 652 -10.62 13.74 -9.06
N ASN A 653 -10.53 13.81 -7.74
CA ASN A 653 -10.14 12.70 -6.86
C ASN A 653 -11.29 12.14 -5.99
N MET A 654 -12.56 12.54 -6.17
CA MET A 654 -13.65 12.09 -5.27
C MET A 654 -13.85 10.57 -5.25
N ALA A 655 -13.61 9.88 -6.38
CA ALA A 655 -13.70 8.42 -6.44
C ALA A 655 -12.48 7.70 -5.84
N LEU A 656 -11.40 8.43 -5.53
CA LEU A 656 -10.13 7.86 -5.08
C LEU A 656 -10.26 7.06 -3.77
N PRO A 657 -11.00 7.51 -2.73
CA PRO A 657 -11.11 6.77 -1.48
C PRO A 657 -11.77 5.40 -1.66
N GLU A 658 -12.82 5.32 -2.49
CA GLU A 658 -13.47 4.05 -2.80
C GLU A 658 -12.55 3.12 -3.59
N GLN A 659 -11.91 3.63 -4.65
CA GLN A 659 -10.99 2.86 -5.48
C GLN A 659 -9.80 2.30 -4.68
N LEU A 660 -9.22 3.12 -3.79
CA LEU A 660 -8.14 2.68 -2.91
C LEU A 660 -8.63 1.70 -1.86
N THR A 661 -9.82 1.91 -1.30
CA THR A 661 -10.43 0.96 -0.36
C THR A 661 -10.61 -0.42 -1.01
N ASP A 662 -11.14 -0.49 -2.22
CA ASP A 662 -11.34 -1.77 -2.91
C ASP A 662 -10.00 -2.47 -3.19
N LYS A 663 -8.96 -1.71 -3.58
CA LYS A 663 -7.60 -2.23 -3.73
C LYS A 663 -6.99 -2.72 -2.41
N ILE A 664 -7.21 -2.02 -1.30
CA ILE A 664 -6.76 -2.43 0.03
C ILE A 664 -7.46 -3.73 0.44
N LEU A 665 -8.78 -3.83 0.24
CA LEU A 665 -9.55 -5.02 0.57
C LEU A 665 -9.16 -6.22 -0.30
N ALA A 666 -8.76 -6.01 -1.56
CA ALA A 666 -8.23 -7.05 -2.43
C ALA A 666 -6.92 -7.67 -1.91
N LEU A 667 -6.10 -6.92 -1.15
CA LEU A 667 -4.89 -7.45 -0.52
C LEU A 667 -5.18 -8.56 0.50
N LEU A 668 -6.38 -8.57 1.10
CA LEU A 668 -6.79 -9.61 2.06
C LEU A 668 -7.01 -10.98 1.42
N SER A 669 -7.16 -11.03 0.09
CA SER A 669 -7.43 -12.25 -0.69
C SER A 669 -6.18 -12.88 -1.33
N SER A 670 -4.98 -12.32 -1.06
CA SER A 670 -3.71 -12.58 -1.78
C SER A 670 -2.89 -13.78 -1.27
#